data_AF-A0A9E5U667-F1
#
_entry.id   AF-A0A9E5U667-F1
#
_cell.length_a   1.000
_cell.length_b   1.000
_cell.length_c   1.000
_cell.angle_alpha   90.00
_cell.angle_beta   90.00
_cell.angle_gamma   90.00
#
_symmetry.space_group_name_H-M   'P 1'
#
loop_
_entity.id
_entity.type
_entity.pdbx_description
1 polymer ?
#
loop_
_entity_poly.entity_id
_entity_poly.type
_entity_poly.pdbx_seq_one_letter_code
_entity_poly.pdbx_strand_id
1 'polypeptide(L)'
;MPLLFPAAALFNSFSMTALLMAIGLTGDATLAAEIGIVQAATLALFFAFSANARGLILADHQGHVAPNLLRNRLLLLLPLGAVAAFLSVGIGGTPTMLAAVLIFRRMAEWIGEICLAEHERQHQTTPALTTLVAEGATLLGCVGFHLLGGVDLAWSAVPWAITPLLALRQAKLFGNPASGRGLSAKTLLPHFGSTAIVGASVYVFRISIALLVGKASAGMLFTAFAIGGLLPTIYGQALAPSLARRFAGDGLPKRYLLIPAAMLVTGLALAWLAKTQPRLPLTSDGSNFFWLAVGLSVAGGAIMTVAASIRARLIHSGKGHDVFGPDLLANALIATCVPFVFHVMGTQALTALYLLSALLSLGFLLGTARQVPGLTRVRGALHWLVAAFLVTPFFFQIQGGLFHDRAFIFDSGGSILHLPLPLSIAGMFGGIALLGHYTGASRSLATLFFTALSFVLTALIVANIGSPEQGAKLVLLAQYLLPMFALVLGEMFGRMDDRRVFERTALWMLVLLVPVHLLLTWKQGLLILAPSLGFFSIYQHLQYFPSVVVGLTLLSCGLLDARSPRWARTALLVLLPAVAVYAVASRSASAMGSLLLGGAVIALVRAMTGHKIKALLAAMIVAIAMGGIYANLSWHDLSAKFVMQDASGGSGGSGNAGTLTQADIDRMMGAPAGVTDRLRHWAYYAEGITSSTRAFLFGHASPPNRDEHPSAHNYWLDALYNFGFLAVAPLLVLLYWTVHALWRQRRTVLSDPLLIATALATFYLMLGENMLKVGMRQPYPGILTFFLWGLLLARLSTTTPTRATAPDQLP
;
A
#
# COMPACT_ATOMS: atom_id res chain seq x y z
N MET A 1 7.58 -34.80 -27.36
CA MET A 1 7.54 -33.50 -28.05
C MET A 1 6.68 -32.38 -27.43
N PRO A 2 5.59 -32.61 -26.65
CA PRO A 2 4.72 -31.50 -26.21
C PRO A 2 5.34 -30.55 -25.16
N LEU A 3 6.52 -30.88 -24.60
CA LEU A 3 7.21 -30.07 -23.60
C LEU A 3 8.33 -29.20 -24.15
N LEU A 4 8.67 -29.33 -25.45
CA LEU A 4 9.83 -28.65 -26.03
C LEU A 4 9.64 -27.12 -26.07
N PHE A 5 8.52 -26.64 -26.61
CA PHE A 5 8.23 -25.20 -26.67
C PHE A 5 8.05 -24.55 -25.28
N PRO A 6 7.32 -25.17 -24.32
CA PRO A 6 7.32 -24.70 -22.94
C PRO A 6 8.72 -24.64 -22.32
N ALA A 7 9.56 -25.64 -22.55
CA ALA A 7 10.93 -25.66 -22.02
C ALA A 7 11.80 -24.55 -22.64
N ALA A 8 11.73 -24.35 -23.96
CA ALA A 8 12.43 -23.26 -24.65
C ALA A 8 11.96 -21.88 -24.17
N ALA A 9 10.65 -21.67 -24.04
CA ALA A 9 10.10 -20.41 -23.54
C ALA A 9 10.47 -20.14 -22.08
N LEU A 10 10.45 -21.17 -21.22
CA LEU A 10 10.89 -21.07 -19.83
C LEU A 10 12.39 -20.73 -19.76
N PHE A 11 13.23 -21.42 -20.53
CA PHE A 11 14.67 -21.19 -20.52
C PHE A 11 15.01 -19.77 -20.98
N ASN A 12 14.42 -19.31 -22.10
CA ASN A 12 14.57 -17.94 -22.58
C ASN A 12 14.15 -16.89 -21.54
N SER A 13 13.06 -17.14 -20.79
CA SER A 13 12.54 -16.18 -19.80
C SER A 13 13.33 -16.15 -18.47
N PHE A 14 13.88 -17.30 -18.08
CA PHE A 14 14.53 -17.50 -16.77
C PHE A 14 16.06 -17.60 -16.83
N SER A 15 16.68 -17.48 -18.01
CA SER A 15 18.14 -17.61 -18.19
C SER A 15 18.95 -16.65 -17.29
N MET A 16 18.52 -15.39 -17.14
CA MET A 16 19.16 -14.44 -16.21
C MET A 16 19.08 -14.88 -14.74
N THR A 17 17.99 -15.54 -14.34
CA THR A 17 17.85 -16.07 -12.97
C THR A 17 18.81 -17.24 -12.75
N ALA A 18 19.01 -18.08 -13.77
CA ALA A 18 20.00 -19.15 -13.72
C ALA A 18 21.43 -18.59 -13.60
N LEU A 19 21.75 -17.54 -14.36
CA LEU A 19 23.04 -16.83 -14.23
C LEU A 19 23.24 -16.25 -12.81
N LEU A 20 22.23 -15.56 -12.28
CA LEU A 20 22.22 -15.04 -10.90
C LEU A 20 22.49 -16.14 -9.86
N MET A 21 21.84 -17.29 -10.00
CA MET A 21 22.03 -18.42 -9.08
C MET A 21 23.44 -19.00 -9.21
N ALA A 22 23.95 -19.19 -10.43
CA ALA A 22 25.29 -19.73 -10.67
C ALA A 22 26.38 -18.85 -10.06
N ILE A 23 26.37 -17.54 -10.36
CA ILE A 23 27.34 -16.57 -9.86
C ILE A 23 27.23 -16.40 -8.34
N GLY A 24 26.02 -16.42 -7.78
CA GLY A 24 25.83 -16.31 -6.34
C GLY A 24 26.31 -17.55 -5.57
N LEU A 25 26.16 -18.75 -6.13
CA LEU A 25 26.63 -20.00 -5.52
C LEU A 25 28.15 -20.15 -5.58
N THR A 26 28.82 -19.45 -6.49
CA THR A 26 30.29 -19.46 -6.60
C THR A 26 30.97 -18.45 -5.67
N GLY A 27 30.19 -17.65 -4.92
CA GLY A 27 30.69 -16.75 -3.89
C GLY A 27 30.79 -15.27 -4.30
N ASP A 28 30.58 -14.91 -5.58
CA ASP A 28 30.58 -13.51 -6.02
C ASP A 28 29.21 -12.86 -5.79
N ALA A 29 28.94 -12.55 -4.52
CA ALA A 29 27.68 -11.96 -4.11
C ALA A 29 27.50 -10.53 -4.65
N THR A 30 28.58 -9.76 -4.84
CA THR A 30 28.50 -8.42 -5.43
C THR A 30 27.99 -8.45 -6.86
N LEU A 31 28.53 -9.33 -7.69
CA LEU A 31 28.11 -9.50 -9.07
C LEU A 31 26.70 -10.09 -9.16
N ALA A 32 26.35 -11.02 -8.26
CA ALA A 32 24.99 -11.53 -8.14
C ALA A 32 23.98 -10.39 -7.84
N ALA A 33 24.31 -9.46 -6.94
CA ALA A 33 23.44 -8.31 -6.67
C ALA A 33 23.24 -7.43 -7.90
N GLU A 34 24.31 -7.17 -8.65
CA GLU A 34 24.28 -6.36 -9.86
C GLU A 34 23.43 -6.99 -10.97
N ILE A 35 23.58 -8.29 -11.22
CA ILE A 35 22.71 -9.05 -12.11
C ILE A 35 21.26 -8.98 -11.62
N GLY A 36 21.05 -9.16 -10.31
CA GLY A 36 19.74 -9.11 -9.68
C GLY A 36 19.03 -7.77 -9.86
N ILE A 37 19.74 -6.65 -9.76
CA ILE A 37 19.20 -5.30 -9.96
C ILE A 37 18.83 -5.09 -11.44
N VAL A 38 19.73 -5.40 -12.38
CA VAL A 38 19.45 -5.23 -13.81
C VAL A 38 18.29 -6.11 -14.25
N GLN A 39 18.26 -7.36 -13.78
CA GLN A 39 17.16 -8.28 -14.04
C GLN A 39 15.84 -7.69 -13.52
N ALA A 40 15.82 -7.12 -12.31
CA ALA A 40 14.63 -6.52 -11.75
C ALA A 40 14.16 -5.27 -12.52
N ALA A 41 15.08 -4.38 -12.90
CA ALA A 41 14.76 -3.17 -13.66
C ALA A 41 14.20 -3.53 -15.04
N THR A 42 14.83 -4.49 -15.71
CA THR A 42 14.37 -4.97 -17.01
C THR A 42 13.07 -5.76 -16.91
N LEU A 43 12.82 -6.51 -15.83
CA LEU A 43 11.53 -7.16 -15.57
C LEU A 43 10.43 -6.11 -15.35
N ALA A 44 10.67 -5.07 -14.55
CA ALA A 44 9.71 -3.99 -14.31
C ALA A 44 9.22 -3.32 -15.60
N LEU A 45 10.12 -3.19 -16.58
CA LEU A 45 9.85 -2.48 -17.83
C LEU A 45 9.40 -3.43 -18.95
N PHE A 46 10.18 -4.44 -19.31
CA PHE A 46 9.86 -5.29 -20.47
C PHE A 46 8.70 -6.25 -20.21
N PHE A 47 8.56 -6.76 -18.97
CA PHE A 47 7.47 -7.68 -18.64
C PHE A 47 6.11 -6.97 -18.60
N ALA A 48 6.08 -5.72 -18.15
CA ALA A 48 4.89 -4.86 -18.18
C ALA A 48 4.27 -4.77 -19.59
N PHE A 49 5.12 -4.70 -20.62
CA PHE A 49 4.72 -4.57 -22.02
C PHE A 49 4.66 -5.92 -22.77
N SER A 50 4.84 -7.06 -22.09
CA SER A 50 4.80 -8.37 -22.74
C SER A 50 3.38 -8.83 -23.12
N ALA A 51 2.34 -8.33 -22.42
CA ALA A 51 0.91 -8.52 -22.73
C ALA A 51 0.46 -9.98 -23.02
N ASN A 52 1.09 -10.97 -22.39
CA ASN A 52 0.88 -12.40 -22.69
C ASN A 52 0.98 -12.70 -24.20
N ALA A 53 2.01 -12.16 -24.86
CA ALA A 53 2.19 -12.27 -26.31
C ALA A 53 2.10 -13.72 -26.80
N ARG A 54 2.67 -14.69 -26.07
CA ARG A 54 2.56 -16.11 -26.42
C ARG A 54 1.10 -16.57 -26.52
N GLY A 55 0.25 -16.24 -25.55
CA GLY A 55 -1.16 -16.61 -25.59
C GLY A 55 -1.92 -15.95 -26.76
N LEU A 56 -1.63 -14.68 -27.05
CA LEU A 56 -2.23 -13.96 -28.17
C LEU A 56 -1.83 -14.53 -29.54
N ILE A 57 -0.56 -14.91 -29.70
CA ILE A 57 -0.04 -15.49 -30.95
C ILE A 57 -0.62 -16.88 -31.18
N LEU A 58 -0.72 -17.71 -30.14
CA LEU A 58 -1.30 -19.05 -30.26
C LEU A 58 -2.81 -19.04 -30.54
N ALA A 59 -3.52 -18.00 -30.08
CA ALA A 59 -4.94 -17.82 -30.35
C ALA A 59 -5.23 -17.22 -31.75
N ASP A 60 -4.20 -16.69 -32.43
CA ASP A 60 -4.35 -16.06 -33.73
C ASP A 60 -4.25 -17.08 -34.88
N HIS A 61 -5.40 -17.47 -35.42
CA HIS A 61 -5.47 -18.37 -36.56
C HIS A 61 -4.97 -17.74 -37.87
N GLN A 62 -4.98 -16.41 -37.99
CA GLN A 62 -4.61 -15.70 -39.23
C GLN A 62 -3.13 -15.33 -39.29
N GLY A 63 -2.41 -15.36 -38.16
CA GLY A 63 -0.97 -15.12 -38.08
C GLY A 63 -0.56 -13.65 -38.26
N HIS A 64 -1.49 -12.71 -38.07
CA HIS A 64 -1.26 -11.26 -38.20
C HIS A 64 -0.82 -10.58 -36.90
N VAL A 65 -1.00 -11.24 -35.75
CA VAL A 65 -0.70 -10.69 -34.42
C VAL A 65 0.80 -10.66 -34.16
N ALA A 66 1.55 -11.70 -34.53
CA ALA A 66 2.98 -11.79 -34.25
C ALA A 66 3.82 -10.67 -34.93
N PRO A 67 3.66 -10.35 -36.23
CA PRO A 67 4.38 -9.24 -36.87
C PRO A 67 4.04 -7.88 -36.28
N ASN A 68 2.76 -7.65 -35.93
CA ASN A 68 2.32 -6.39 -35.33
C ASN A 68 2.87 -6.20 -33.91
N LEU A 69 2.90 -7.26 -33.09
CA LEU A 69 3.54 -7.24 -31.78
C LEU A 69 5.05 -7.00 -31.89
N LEU A 70 5.72 -7.63 -32.85
CA LEU A 70 7.16 -7.43 -33.08
C LEU A 70 7.46 -5.97 -33.41
N ARG A 71 6.72 -5.35 -34.32
CA ARG A 71 6.89 -3.92 -34.67
C ARG A 71 6.71 -3.02 -33.44
N ASN A 72 5.66 -3.26 -32.65
CA ASN A 72 5.41 -2.48 -31.44
C ASN A 72 6.53 -2.66 -30.40
N ARG A 73 7.03 -3.89 -30.20
CA ARG A 73 8.17 -4.15 -29.31
C ARG A 73 9.44 -3.45 -29.80
N LEU A 74 9.75 -3.51 -31.09
CA LEU A 74 10.91 -2.84 -31.69
C LEU A 74 10.89 -1.31 -31.44
N LEU A 75 9.73 -0.67 -31.57
CA LEU A 75 9.57 0.77 -31.26
C LEU A 75 9.81 1.08 -29.77
N LEU A 76 9.49 0.13 -28.87
CA LEU A 76 9.63 0.29 -27.42
C LEU A 76 11.00 -0.14 -26.88
N LEU A 77 11.83 -0.83 -27.65
CA LEU A 77 13.13 -1.34 -27.17
C LEU A 77 14.03 -0.22 -26.64
N LEU A 78 14.29 0.81 -27.44
CA LEU A 78 15.16 1.91 -27.06
C LEU A 78 14.66 2.70 -25.84
N PRO A 79 13.40 3.17 -25.77
CA PRO A 79 12.95 3.92 -24.60
C PRO A 79 12.94 3.05 -23.34
N LEU A 80 12.49 1.79 -23.41
CA LEU A 80 12.52 0.89 -22.25
C LEU A 80 13.95 0.54 -21.83
N GLY A 81 14.86 0.36 -22.79
CA GLY A 81 16.29 0.16 -22.55
C GLY A 81 16.95 1.34 -21.84
N ALA A 82 16.66 2.56 -22.29
CA ALA A 82 17.18 3.78 -21.66
C ALA A 82 16.70 3.92 -20.22
N VAL A 83 15.41 3.67 -19.95
CA VAL A 83 14.89 3.69 -18.56
C VAL A 83 15.50 2.56 -17.74
N ALA A 84 15.67 1.35 -18.29
CA ALA A 84 16.34 0.25 -17.60
C ALA A 84 17.79 0.57 -17.26
N ALA A 85 18.51 1.26 -18.15
CA ALA A 85 19.87 1.72 -17.92
C ALA A 85 19.93 2.79 -16.83
N PHE A 86 19.00 3.75 -16.83
CA PHE A 86 18.88 4.75 -15.76
C PHE A 86 18.61 4.10 -14.39
N LEU A 87 17.67 3.16 -14.33
CA LEU A 87 17.37 2.42 -13.09
C LEU A 87 18.57 1.58 -12.62
N SER A 88 19.25 0.90 -13.53
CA SER A 88 20.34 -0.02 -13.17
C SER A 88 21.65 0.70 -12.85
N VAL A 89 22.08 1.64 -13.69
CA VAL A 89 23.35 2.36 -13.55
C VAL A 89 23.19 3.57 -12.64
N GLY A 90 22.15 4.38 -12.87
CA GLY A 90 21.94 5.63 -12.13
C GLY A 90 21.49 5.41 -10.68
N ILE A 91 20.51 4.52 -10.46
CA ILE A 91 19.98 4.24 -9.11
C ILE A 91 20.68 3.00 -8.50
N GLY A 92 20.82 1.93 -9.26
CA GLY A 92 21.42 0.67 -8.80
C GLY A 92 22.94 0.69 -8.64
N GLY A 93 23.63 1.66 -9.25
CA GLY A 93 25.08 1.72 -9.26
C GLY A 93 25.76 0.53 -9.93
N THR A 94 25.07 -0.17 -10.84
CA THR A 94 25.65 -1.30 -11.59
C THR A 94 26.65 -0.79 -12.64
N PRO A 95 27.80 -1.48 -12.85
CA PRO A 95 28.75 -1.14 -13.90
C PRO A 95 28.09 -1.05 -15.27
N THR A 96 28.37 0.03 -16.01
CA THR A 96 27.69 0.38 -17.26
C THR A 96 27.78 -0.74 -18.30
N MET A 97 28.94 -1.37 -18.46
CA MET A 97 29.15 -2.42 -19.46
C MET A 97 28.33 -3.68 -19.14
N LEU A 98 28.36 -4.15 -17.89
CA LEU A 98 27.56 -5.29 -17.45
C LEU A 98 26.06 -4.99 -17.62
N ALA A 99 25.61 -3.81 -17.18
CA ALA A 99 24.22 -3.39 -17.33
C ALA A 99 23.81 -3.36 -18.82
N ALA A 100 24.64 -2.82 -19.71
CA ALA A 100 24.36 -2.77 -21.14
C ALA A 100 24.19 -4.16 -21.75
N VAL A 101 25.09 -5.10 -21.45
CA VAL A 101 25.03 -6.48 -21.96
C VAL A 101 23.78 -7.22 -21.44
N LEU A 102 23.45 -7.08 -20.16
CA LEU A 102 22.27 -7.70 -19.57
C LEU A 102 20.96 -7.05 -20.04
N ILE A 103 20.92 -5.74 -20.26
CA ILE A 103 19.77 -5.06 -20.86
C ILE A 103 19.58 -5.54 -22.30
N PHE A 104 20.65 -5.61 -23.09
CA PHE A 104 20.61 -6.14 -24.45
C PHE A 104 20.15 -7.60 -24.47
N ARG A 105 20.63 -8.43 -23.54
CA ARG A 105 20.14 -9.80 -23.33
C ARG A 105 18.62 -9.79 -23.17
N ARG A 106 18.03 -8.94 -22.31
CA ARG A 106 16.56 -8.87 -22.16
C ARG A 106 15.87 -8.45 -23.45
N MET A 107 16.40 -7.46 -24.17
CA MET A 107 15.85 -7.03 -25.47
C MET A 107 15.78 -8.20 -26.44
N ALA A 108 16.85 -9.02 -26.52
CA ALA A 108 16.91 -10.21 -27.33
C ALA A 108 15.89 -11.28 -26.87
N GLU A 109 15.77 -11.53 -25.55
CA GLU A 109 14.74 -12.45 -25.02
C GLU A 109 13.31 -12.01 -25.38
N TRP A 110 13.07 -10.70 -25.34
CA TRP A 110 11.76 -10.11 -25.62
C TRP A 110 11.39 -10.20 -27.10
N ILE A 111 12.36 -10.17 -28.01
CA ILE A 111 12.14 -10.49 -29.42
C ILE A 111 11.97 -12.01 -29.59
N GLY A 112 12.85 -12.79 -28.97
CA GLY A 112 12.89 -14.25 -29.05
C GLY A 112 11.59 -14.91 -28.60
N GLU A 113 10.92 -14.36 -27.57
CA GLU A 113 9.62 -14.83 -27.09
C GLU A 113 8.54 -14.85 -28.19
N ILE A 114 8.44 -13.78 -28.99
CA ILE A 114 7.47 -13.71 -30.11
C ILE A 114 7.80 -14.78 -31.15
N CYS A 115 9.08 -14.93 -31.48
CA CYS A 115 9.50 -15.85 -32.52
C CYS A 115 9.29 -17.32 -32.10
N LEU A 116 9.64 -17.66 -30.86
CA LEU A 116 9.38 -19.00 -30.29
C LEU A 116 7.88 -19.31 -30.23
N ALA A 117 7.03 -18.33 -29.90
CA ALA A 117 5.58 -18.50 -29.92
C ALA A 117 5.03 -18.71 -31.35
N GLU A 118 5.60 -18.02 -32.34
CA GLU A 118 5.22 -18.22 -33.75
C GLU A 118 5.67 -19.60 -34.28
N HIS A 119 6.88 -20.05 -33.91
CA HIS A 119 7.33 -21.41 -34.22
C HIS A 119 6.46 -22.48 -33.55
N GLU A 120 5.99 -22.23 -32.32
CA GLU A 120 5.04 -23.10 -31.63
C GLU A 120 3.71 -23.18 -32.39
N ARG A 121 3.19 -22.03 -32.85
CA ARG A 121 1.98 -21.93 -33.67
C ARG A 121 2.11 -22.69 -34.99
N GLN A 122 3.28 -22.61 -35.64
CA GLN A 122 3.58 -23.32 -36.88
C GLN A 122 4.05 -24.78 -36.66
N HIS A 123 4.10 -25.25 -35.42
CA HIS A 123 4.59 -26.57 -35.03
C HIS A 123 6.02 -26.91 -35.51
N GLN A 124 6.89 -25.89 -35.64
CA GLN A 124 8.28 -26.05 -36.08
C GLN A 124 9.20 -26.31 -34.89
N THR A 125 9.57 -27.57 -34.66
CA THR A 125 10.36 -27.97 -33.48
C THR A 125 11.85 -27.66 -33.62
N THR A 126 12.40 -27.63 -34.84
CA THR A 126 13.85 -27.46 -35.06
C THR A 126 14.36 -26.13 -34.53
N PRO A 127 13.74 -24.96 -34.83
CA PRO A 127 14.20 -23.68 -34.30
C PRO A 127 14.13 -23.61 -32.76
N ALA A 128 13.09 -24.17 -32.15
CA ALA A 128 12.94 -24.20 -30.70
C ALA A 128 14.03 -25.05 -30.02
N LEU A 129 14.35 -26.22 -30.58
CA LEU A 129 15.44 -27.05 -30.07
C LEU A 129 16.81 -26.38 -30.24
N THR A 130 17.08 -25.78 -31.41
CA THR A 130 18.35 -25.08 -31.64
C THR A 130 18.54 -23.92 -30.70
N THR A 131 17.50 -23.14 -30.43
CA THR A 131 17.56 -22.01 -29.49
C THR A 131 17.77 -22.51 -28.07
N LEU A 132 17.04 -23.53 -27.62
CA LEU A 132 17.21 -24.10 -26.28
C LEU A 132 18.63 -24.64 -26.05
N VAL A 133 19.17 -25.42 -26.98
CA VAL A 133 20.53 -25.98 -26.88
C VAL A 133 21.58 -24.89 -26.95
N ALA A 134 21.44 -23.93 -27.87
CA ALA A 134 22.37 -22.82 -28.00
C ALA A 134 22.38 -21.95 -26.75
N GLU A 135 21.22 -21.56 -26.21
CA GLU A 135 21.14 -20.76 -24.99
C GLU A 135 21.75 -21.49 -23.79
N GLY A 136 21.49 -22.80 -23.67
CA GLY A 136 22.08 -23.62 -22.62
C GLY A 136 23.61 -23.67 -22.72
N ALA A 137 24.12 -23.93 -23.92
CA ALA A 137 25.55 -24.00 -24.18
C ALA A 137 26.25 -22.65 -23.95
N THR A 138 25.69 -21.54 -24.44
CA THR A 138 26.28 -20.21 -24.27
C THR A 138 26.16 -19.69 -22.84
N LEU A 139 25.11 -20.05 -22.09
CA LEU A 139 25.02 -19.76 -20.65
C LEU A 139 26.09 -20.52 -19.87
N LEU A 140 26.24 -21.83 -20.12
CA LEU A 140 27.29 -22.63 -19.49
C LEU A 140 28.69 -22.13 -19.86
N GLY A 141 28.88 -21.72 -21.11
CA GLY A 141 30.11 -21.07 -21.58
C GLY A 141 30.39 -19.76 -20.86
N CYS A 142 29.39 -18.88 -20.73
CA CYS A 142 29.48 -17.61 -19.98
C CYS A 142 29.96 -17.85 -18.54
N VAL A 143 29.29 -18.77 -17.82
CA VAL A 143 29.68 -19.14 -16.45
C VAL A 143 31.07 -19.78 -16.42
N GLY A 144 31.36 -20.70 -17.33
CA GLY A 144 32.65 -21.40 -17.40
C GLY A 144 33.83 -20.48 -17.68
N PHE A 145 33.73 -19.57 -18.65
CA PHE A 145 34.78 -18.60 -18.97
C PHE A 145 35.03 -17.61 -17.85
N HIS A 146 33.98 -17.21 -17.13
CA HIS A 146 34.13 -16.35 -15.97
C HIS A 146 34.84 -17.08 -14.82
N LEU A 147 34.35 -18.26 -14.42
CA LEU A 147 34.87 -18.99 -13.26
C LEU A 147 36.23 -19.63 -13.48
N LEU A 148 36.45 -20.24 -14.65
CA LEU A 148 37.68 -20.98 -14.96
C LEU A 148 38.70 -20.13 -15.72
N GLY A 149 38.21 -19.23 -16.58
CA GLY A 149 39.05 -18.40 -17.45
C GLY A 149 39.40 -17.03 -16.87
N GLY A 150 38.77 -16.62 -15.75
CA GLY A 150 38.98 -15.30 -15.14
C GLY A 150 38.52 -14.13 -16.02
N VAL A 151 37.72 -14.39 -17.05
CA VAL A 151 37.21 -13.35 -17.96
C VAL A 151 36.11 -12.56 -17.25
N ASP A 152 36.12 -11.24 -17.41
CA ASP A 152 35.04 -10.38 -16.91
C ASP A 152 33.68 -10.88 -17.43
N LEU A 153 32.69 -10.96 -16.54
CA LEU A 153 31.37 -11.46 -16.86
C LEU A 153 30.71 -10.68 -18.00
N ALA A 154 30.95 -9.37 -18.09
CA ALA A 154 30.36 -8.54 -19.13
C ALA A 154 30.79 -9.00 -20.54
N TRP A 155 32.06 -9.42 -20.71
CA TRP A 155 32.56 -9.92 -21.98
C TRP A 155 32.14 -11.35 -22.28
N SER A 156 32.24 -12.24 -21.29
CA SER A 156 31.83 -13.64 -21.43
C SER A 156 30.31 -13.79 -21.65
N ALA A 157 29.51 -12.82 -21.22
CA ALA A 157 28.07 -12.79 -21.42
C ALA A 157 27.64 -12.34 -22.83
N VAL A 158 28.50 -11.73 -23.67
CA VAL A 158 28.10 -11.21 -24.99
C VAL A 158 27.54 -12.29 -25.93
N PRO A 159 28.18 -13.47 -26.11
CA PRO A 159 27.64 -14.52 -26.97
C PRO A 159 26.27 -15.02 -26.47
N TRP A 160 26.13 -15.15 -25.15
CA TRP A 160 24.88 -15.51 -24.49
C TRP A 160 23.80 -14.43 -24.66
N ALA A 161 24.19 -13.15 -24.62
CA ALA A 161 23.30 -12.00 -24.78
C ALA A 161 22.54 -12.04 -26.12
N ILE A 162 23.24 -12.44 -27.18
CA ILE A 162 22.73 -12.47 -28.56
C ILE A 162 21.90 -13.74 -28.85
N THR A 163 22.06 -14.81 -28.05
CA THR A 163 21.62 -16.16 -28.44
C THR A 163 20.12 -16.27 -28.75
N PRO A 164 19.17 -15.62 -28.06
CA PRO A 164 17.75 -15.76 -28.44
C PRO A 164 17.35 -15.15 -29.76
N LEU A 165 18.19 -14.30 -30.35
CA LEU A 165 17.97 -13.84 -31.71
C LEU A 165 18.08 -14.98 -32.73
N LEU A 166 18.65 -16.14 -32.36
CA LEU A 166 18.58 -17.35 -33.19
C LEU A 166 17.13 -17.80 -33.44
N ALA A 167 16.19 -17.48 -32.54
CA ALA A 167 14.77 -17.74 -32.76
C ALA A 167 14.18 -16.90 -33.92
N LEU A 168 14.85 -15.86 -34.41
CA LEU A 168 14.40 -15.15 -35.62
C LEU A 168 14.52 -16.02 -36.88
N ARG A 169 15.41 -17.03 -36.85
CA ARG A 169 15.64 -17.91 -37.99
C ARG A 169 14.35 -18.62 -38.36
N GLN A 170 13.92 -18.45 -39.61
CA GLN A 170 12.72 -19.06 -40.20
C GLN A 170 11.36 -18.59 -39.63
N ALA A 171 11.31 -17.61 -38.70
CA ALA A 171 10.05 -17.12 -38.13
C ALA A 171 9.16 -16.35 -39.15
N LYS A 172 9.72 -15.93 -40.31
CA LYS A 172 9.02 -15.21 -41.41
C LYS A 172 8.18 -13.99 -40.97
N LEU A 173 8.59 -13.30 -39.91
CA LEU A 173 7.83 -12.20 -39.29
C LEU A 173 7.95 -10.84 -40.01
N PHE A 174 8.88 -10.70 -40.96
CA PHE A 174 9.14 -9.45 -41.68
C PHE A 174 8.42 -9.35 -43.05
N GLY A 175 7.44 -10.21 -43.32
CA GLY A 175 6.66 -10.24 -44.56
C GLY A 175 5.59 -9.14 -44.68
N ASN A 176 5.15 -8.87 -45.91
CA ASN A 176 4.34 -7.72 -46.33
C ASN A 176 3.08 -7.49 -45.45
N PRO A 177 2.82 -6.26 -44.96
CA PRO A 177 1.75 -5.98 -44.00
C PRO A 177 0.37 -6.11 -44.65
N ALA A 178 -0.30 -7.24 -44.46
CA ALA A 178 -1.69 -7.37 -44.82
C ALA A 178 -2.56 -6.54 -43.85
N SER A 179 -3.04 -5.40 -44.35
CA SER A 179 -4.08 -4.51 -43.79
C SER A 179 -3.72 -3.70 -42.53
N GLY A 180 -3.79 -2.37 -42.66
CA GLY A 180 -3.41 -1.36 -41.67
C GLY A 180 -4.30 -1.22 -40.43
N ARG A 181 -4.77 -2.33 -39.84
CA ARG A 181 -5.37 -2.29 -38.50
C ARG A 181 -4.26 -2.43 -37.46
N GLY A 182 -3.75 -1.30 -36.99
CA GLY A 182 -2.87 -1.28 -35.81
C GLY A 182 -3.58 -1.94 -34.62
N LEU A 183 -2.85 -2.78 -33.87
CA LEU A 183 -3.32 -3.27 -32.58
C LEU A 183 -3.74 -2.07 -31.73
N SER A 184 -5.02 -2.01 -31.35
CA SER A 184 -5.51 -0.92 -30.53
C SER A 184 -4.77 -0.94 -29.19
N ALA A 185 -4.29 0.22 -28.73
CA ALA A 185 -3.76 0.35 -27.37
C ALA A 185 -4.78 -0.17 -26.32
N LYS A 186 -6.08 -0.15 -26.64
CA LYS A 186 -7.16 -0.68 -25.81
C LYS A 186 -7.17 -2.21 -25.65
N THR A 187 -6.70 -2.98 -26.63
CA THR A 187 -6.59 -4.46 -26.52
C THR A 187 -5.37 -4.89 -25.73
N LEU A 188 -4.34 -4.04 -25.71
CA LEU A 188 -3.12 -4.28 -24.96
C LEU A 188 -3.31 -3.87 -23.49
N LEU A 189 -3.83 -2.67 -23.22
CA LEU A 189 -3.94 -2.03 -21.89
C LEU A 189 -4.37 -2.91 -20.70
N PRO A 190 -5.39 -3.80 -20.81
CA PRO A 190 -5.90 -4.55 -19.66
C PRO A 190 -4.87 -5.47 -19.00
N HIS A 191 -3.89 -5.98 -19.75
CA HIS A 191 -2.86 -6.89 -19.25
C HIS A 191 -1.61 -6.19 -18.70
N PHE A 192 -1.50 -4.86 -18.87
CA PHE A 192 -0.32 -4.08 -18.45
C PHE A 192 -0.29 -3.88 -16.94
N GLY A 193 -1.46 -3.67 -16.34
CA GLY A 193 -1.55 -3.29 -14.92
C GLY A 193 -0.90 -4.32 -14.00
N SER A 194 -1.28 -5.59 -14.11
CA SER A 194 -0.80 -6.66 -13.21
C SER A 194 0.68 -6.96 -13.37
N THR A 195 1.18 -7.06 -14.60
CA THR A 195 2.59 -7.39 -14.87
C THR A 195 3.52 -6.23 -14.53
N ALA A 196 3.11 -4.99 -14.81
CA ALA A 196 3.85 -3.80 -14.43
C ALA A 196 3.98 -3.67 -12.91
N ILE A 197 2.88 -3.91 -12.19
CA ILE A 197 2.86 -3.86 -10.73
C ILE A 197 3.80 -4.88 -10.12
N VAL A 198 3.72 -6.15 -10.56
CA VAL A 198 4.63 -7.20 -10.07
C VAL A 198 6.08 -6.87 -10.38
N GLY A 199 6.39 -6.48 -11.62
CA GLY A 199 7.76 -6.15 -12.01
C GLY A 199 8.34 -4.95 -11.25
N ALA A 200 7.57 -3.87 -11.11
CA ALA A 200 7.98 -2.68 -10.39
C ALA A 200 8.17 -2.96 -8.89
N SER A 201 7.33 -3.82 -8.29
CA SER A 201 7.49 -4.27 -6.90
C SER A 201 8.77 -5.06 -6.69
N VAL A 202 9.09 -5.98 -7.60
CA VAL A 202 10.33 -6.77 -7.56
C VAL A 202 11.54 -5.85 -7.66
N TYR A 203 11.48 -4.82 -8.51
CA TYR A 203 12.54 -3.82 -8.58
C TYR A 203 12.71 -3.04 -7.28
N VAL A 204 11.63 -2.44 -6.75
CA VAL A 204 11.71 -1.70 -5.49
C VAL A 204 12.15 -2.60 -4.34
N PHE A 205 11.68 -3.83 -4.27
CA PHE A 205 12.12 -4.81 -3.28
C PHE A 205 13.63 -5.05 -3.35
N ARG A 206 14.17 -5.36 -4.54
CA ARG A 206 15.61 -5.64 -4.70
C ARG A 206 16.47 -4.40 -4.46
N ILE A 207 16.11 -3.26 -5.05
CA ILE A 207 16.90 -2.04 -4.88
C ILE A 207 16.89 -1.56 -3.41
N SER A 208 15.76 -1.73 -2.70
CA SER A 208 15.70 -1.43 -1.26
C SER A 208 16.71 -2.26 -0.46
N ILE A 209 16.78 -3.57 -0.71
CA ILE A 209 17.74 -4.45 -0.02
C ILE A 209 19.17 -4.03 -0.35
N ALA A 210 19.46 -3.78 -1.65
CA ALA A 210 20.79 -3.40 -2.10
C ALA A 210 21.28 -2.07 -1.53
N LEU A 211 20.41 -1.06 -1.45
CA LEU A 211 20.75 0.26 -0.91
C LEU A 211 20.89 0.26 0.62
N LEU A 212 20.15 -0.60 1.33
CA LEU A 212 20.17 -0.63 2.80
C LEU A 212 21.33 -1.46 3.37
N VAL A 213 21.61 -2.63 2.80
CA VAL A 213 22.60 -3.57 3.35
C VAL A 213 23.88 -3.65 2.53
N GLY A 214 23.90 -3.01 1.36
CA GLY A 214 24.98 -3.09 0.40
C GLY A 214 24.90 -4.33 -0.50
N LYS A 215 25.65 -4.27 -1.61
CA LYS A 215 25.58 -5.25 -2.70
C LYS A 215 25.95 -6.67 -2.27
N ALA A 216 27.01 -6.86 -1.47
CA ALA A 216 27.44 -8.20 -1.05
C ALA A 216 26.34 -8.97 -0.30
N SER A 217 25.73 -8.36 0.72
CA SER A 217 24.63 -8.99 1.46
C SER A 217 23.37 -9.16 0.61
N ALA A 218 23.06 -8.18 -0.25
CA ALA A 218 21.92 -8.25 -1.15
C ALA A 218 22.04 -9.39 -2.16
N GLY A 219 23.24 -9.64 -2.69
CA GLY A 219 23.49 -10.75 -3.61
C GLY A 219 23.24 -12.10 -2.98
N MET A 220 23.74 -12.32 -1.75
CA MET A 220 23.46 -13.53 -0.97
C MET A 220 21.94 -13.74 -0.80
N LEU A 221 21.20 -12.67 -0.45
CA LEU A 221 19.75 -12.73 -0.32
C LEU A 221 19.06 -13.02 -1.65
N PHE A 222 19.44 -12.37 -2.76
CA PHE A 222 18.83 -12.59 -4.07
C PHE A 222 19.04 -14.01 -4.57
N THR A 223 20.24 -14.57 -4.38
CA THR A 223 20.54 -15.96 -4.71
C THR A 223 19.73 -16.91 -3.85
N ALA A 224 19.65 -16.70 -2.54
CA ALA A 224 18.82 -17.50 -1.65
C ALA A 224 17.32 -17.44 -2.02
N PHE A 225 16.81 -16.26 -2.36
CA PHE A 225 15.42 -16.06 -2.82
C PHE A 225 15.16 -16.73 -4.17
N ALA A 226 16.13 -16.72 -5.09
CA ALA A 226 16.03 -17.42 -6.36
C ALA A 226 15.96 -18.94 -6.17
N ILE A 227 16.77 -19.51 -5.25
CA ILE A 227 16.75 -20.94 -4.93
C ILE A 227 15.38 -21.36 -4.38
N GLY A 228 14.86 -20.65 -3.35
CA GLY A 228 13.54 -20.96 -2.78
C GLY A 228 12.37 -20.68 -3.73
N GLY A 229 12.52 -19.71 -4.63
CA GLY A 229 11.50 -19.30 -5.59
C GLY A 229 11.44 -20.12 -6.89
N LEU A 230 12.43 -20.96 -7.18
CA LEU A 230 12.49 -21.76 -8.40
C LEU A 230 11.28 -22.72 -8.53
N LEU A 231 11.07 -23.58 -7.53
CA LEU A 231 9.99 -24.58 -7.53
C LEU A 231 8.59 -23.96 -7.59
N PRO A 232 8.25 -22.93 -6.77
CA PRO A 232 6.96 -22.24 -6.87
C PRO A 232 6.73 -21.62 -8.24
N THR A 233 7.78 -21.10 -8.89
CA THR A 233 7.68 -20.49 -10.21
C THR A 233 7.41 -21.54 -11.29
N ILE A 234 8.17 -22.64 -11.30
CA ILE A 234 7.94 -23.77 -12.20
C ILE A 234 6.53 -24.33 -11.98
N TYR A 235 6.13 -24.51 -10.73
CA TYR A 235 4.80 -24.99 -10.40
C TYR A 235 3.72 -24.03 -10.88
N GLY A 236 3.80 -22.74 -10.54
CA GLY A 236 2.79 -21.74 -10.85
C GLY A 236 2.64 -21.46 -12.35
N GLN A 237 3.74 -21.44 -13.10
CA GLN A 237 3.75 -21.11 -14.53
C GLN A 237 3.53 -22.33 -15.44
N ALA A 238 4.05 -23.51 -15.07
CA ALA A 238 4.00 -24.69 -15.93
C ALA A 238 3.00 -25.76 -15.47
N LEU A 239 2.97 -26.08 -14.17
CA LEU A 239 2.22 -27.24 -13.68
C LEU A 239 0.78 -26.90 -13.22
N ALA A 240 0.61 -25.79 -12.51
CA ALA A 240 -0.63 -25.43 -11.85
C ALA A 240 -1.81 -25.19 -12.82
N PRO A 241 -1.64 -24.53 -14.00
CA PRO A 241 -2.73 -24.37 -14.96
C PRO A 241 -3.21 -25.71 -15.52
N SER A 242 -2.28 -26.63 -15.82
CA SER A 242 -2.60 -27.97 -16.32
C SER A 242 -3.31 -28.83 -15.27
N LEU A 243 -2.89 -28.75 -14.00
CA LEU A 243 -3.50 -29.47 -12.90
C LEU A 243 -4.88 -28.91 -12.54
N ALA A 244 -5.06 -27.59 -12.52
CA ALA A 244 -6.34 -26.95 -12.24
C ALA A 244 -7.42 -27.33 -13.26
N ARG A 245 -7.05 -27.49 -14.54
CA ARG A 245 -7.96 -27.96 -15.60
C ARG A 245 -8.35 -29.44 -15.45
N ARG A 246 -7.41 -30.29 -15.02
CA ARG A 246 -7.63 -31.74 -14.90
C ARG A 246 -8.42 -32.15 -13.65
N PHE A 247 -8.31 -31.38 -12.56
CA PHE A 247 -8.94 -31.68 -11.27
C PHE A 247 -10.00 -30.63 -10.88
N ALA A 248 -10.73 -30.10 -11.87
CA ALA A 248 -11.72 -29.05 -11.69
C ALA A 248 -12.94 -29.52 -10.86
N GLY A 249 -12.78 -29.60 -9.54
CA GLY A 249 -13.85 -29.94 -8.59
C GLY A 249 -13.36 -30.67 -7.33
N ASP A 250 -12.52 -31.69 -7.48
CA ASP A 250 -12.23 -32.67 -6.42
C ASP A 250 -11.05 -32.31 -5.49
N GLY A 251 -10.52 -31.09 -5.63
CA GLY A 251 -9.32 -30.65 -4.92
C GLY A 251 -8.03 -31.28 -5.48
N LEU A 252 -6.89 -30.71 -5.09
CA LEU A 252 -5.60 -31.27 -5.48
C LEU A 252 -5.36 -32.59 -4.74
N PRO A 253 -4.94 -33.67 -5.42
CA PRO A 253 -4.58 -34.92 -4.76
C PRO A 253 -3.58 -34.66 -3.63
N LYS A 254 -3.81 -35.23 -2.45
CA LYS A 254 -2.97 -35.02 -1.25
C LYS A 254 -1.48 -35.29 -1.51
N ARG A 255 -1.15 -36.14 -2.49
CA ARG A 255 0.22 -36.44 -2.94
C ARG A 255 0.97 -35.20 -3.45
N TYR A 256 0.28 -34.21 -4.04
CA TYR A 256 0.90 -32.96 -4.48
C TYR A 256 1.28 -32.04 -3.32
N LEU A 257 0.73 -32.24 -2.12
CA LEU A 257 1.16 -31.53 -0.91
C LEU A 257 2.46 -32.09 -0.32
N LEU A 258 2.93 -33.26 -0.78
CA LEU A 258 4.20 -33.84 -0.31
C LEU A 258 5.40 -33.00 -0.71
N ILE A 259 5.39 -32.40 -1.91
CA ILE A 259 6.48 -31.54 -2.39
C ILE A 259 6.64 -30.29 -1.50
N PRO A 260 5.60 -29.45 -1.29
CA PRO A 260 5.73 -28.31 -0.38
C PRO A 260 5.97 -28.76 1.06
N ALA A 261 5.41 -29.88 1.53
CA ALA A 261 5.73 -30.39 2.87
C ALA A 261 7.22 -30.75 3.03
N ALA A 262 7.81 -31.45 2.05
CA ALA A 262 9.22 -31.78 2.04
C ALA A 262 10.10 -30.51 1.98
N MET A 263 9.75 -29.55 1.13
CA MET A 263 10.43 -28.25 1.09
C MET A 263 10.37 -27.53 2.44
N LEU A 264 9.21 -27.51 3.11
CA LEU A 264 9.06 -26.86 4.41
C LEU A 264 9.96 -27.51 5.47
N VAL A 265 9.95 -28.84 5.54
CA VAL A 265 10.80 -29.59 6.49
C VAL A 265 12.28 -29.36 6.20
N THR A 266 12.71 -29.49 4.95
CA THR A 266 14.10 -29.27 4.54
C THR A 266 14.55 -27.82 4.80
N GLY A 267 13.70 -26.84 4.47
CA GLY A 267 13.99 -25.43 4.69
C GLY A 267 14.13 -25.07 6.17
N LEU A 268 13.22 -25.56 7.01
CA LEU A 268 13.28 -25.34 8.46
C LEU A 268 14.47 -26.07 9.10
N ALA A 269 14.78 -27.30 8.66
CA ALA A 269 15.95 -28.04 9.12
C ALA A 269 17.25 -27.31 8.76
N LEU A 270 17.36 -26.78 7.53
CA LEU A 270 18.51 -26.00 7.09
C LEU A 270 18.65 -24.68 7.87
N ALA A 271 17.54 -23.96 8.08
CA ALA A 271 17.55 -22.74 8.87
C ALA A 271 17.95 -22.98 10.34
N TRP A 272 17.48 -24.07 10.93
CA TRP A 272 17.86 -24.50 12.28
C TRP A 272 19.34 -24.89 12.36
N LEU A 273 19.85 -25.63 11.37
CA LEU A 273 21.25 -26.04 11.29
C LEU A 273 22.18 -24.83 11.11
N ALA A 274 21.82 -23.88 10.24
CA ALA A 274 22.57 -22.64 10.02
C ALA A 274 22.62 -21.72 11.25
N LYS A 275 21.61 -21.82 12.14
CA LYS A 275 21.58 -21.06 13.40
C LYS A 275 22.39 -21.72 14.51
N THR A 276 22.45 -23.05 14.53
CA THR A 276 23.07 -23.83 15.62
C THR A 276 24.54 -24.13 15.37
N GLN A 277 24.96 -24.27 14.10
CA GLN A 277 26.33 -24.60 13.73
C GLN A 277 27.07 -23.35 13.21
N PRO A 278 28.21 -22.97 13.80
CA PRO A 278 28.95 -21.78 13.38
C PRO A 278 29.53 -21.87 11.96
N ARG A 279 29.76 -23.08 11.43
CA ARG A 279 30.28 -23.33 10.08
C ARG A 279 29.65 -24.59 9.51
N LEU A 280 28.79 -24.43 8.51
CA LEU A 280 28.30 -25.55 7.69
C LEU A 280 29.42 -26.00 6.73
N PRO A 281 29.79 -27.29 6.68
CA PRO A 281 30.89 -27.80 5.85
C PRO A 281 30.58 -27.88 4.35
N LEU A 282 29.43 -27.37 3.90
CA LEU A 282 28.91 -27.58 2.55
C LEU A 282 29.46 -26.61 1.49
N THR A 283 30.05 -25.47 1.87
CA THR A 283 30.78 -24.57 0.95
C THR A 283 31.92 -23.85 1.67
N SER A 284 33.01 -23.55 0.96
CA SER A 284 34.25 -22.97 1.51
C SER A 284 34.09 -21.55 2.08
N ASP A 285 33.06 -20.80 1.68
CA ASP A 285 32.89 -19.37 2.02
C ASP A 285 31.47 -18.97 2.45
N GLY A 286 30.56 -19.94 2.63
CA GLY A 286 29.16 -19.67 2.92
C GLY A 286 28.92 -19.13 4.33
N SER A 287 28.72 -17.81 4.47
CA SER A 287 28.32 -17.20 5.75
C SER A 287 27.01 -17.82 6.28
N ASN A 288 26.86 -17.99 7.60
CA ASN A 288 25.62 -18.49 8.22
C ASN A 288 24.39 -17.67 7.80
N PHE A 289 24.60 -16.39 7.46
CA PHE A 289 23.58 -15.50 6.91
C PHE A 289 22.99 -16.02 5.59
N PHE A 290 23.82 -16.50 4.66
CA PHE A 290 23.36 -17.07 3.39
C PHE A 290 22.54 -18.35 3.60
N TRP A 291 23.04 -19.31 4.38
CA TRP A 291 22.35 -20.58 4.62
C TRP A 291 21.05 -20.42 5.40
N LEU A 292 21.00 -19.49 6.35
CA LEU A 292 19.76 -19.10 7.02
C LEU A 292 18.74 -18.54 6.01
N ALA A 293 19.19 -17.66 5.10
CA ALA A 293 18.34 -17.13 4.04
C ALA A 293 17.86 -18.23 3.08
N VAL A 294 18.72 -19.19 2.70
CA VAL A 294 18.32 -20.33 1.86
C VAL A 294 17.27 -21.18 2.57
N GLY A 295 17.49 -21.54 3.85
CA GLY A 295 16.54 -22.35 4.62
C GLY A 295 15.17 -21.69 4.74
N LEU A 296 15.12 -20.42 5.16
CA LEU A 296 13.87 -19.66 5.25
C LEU A 296 13.23 -19.41 3.88
N SER A 297 14.03 -19.21 2.83
CA SER A 297 13.55 -19.04 1.47
C SER A 297 12.90 -20.31 0.91
N VAL A 298 13.51 -21.49 1.14
CA VAL A 298 12.95 -22.78 0.74
C VAL A 298 11.65 -23.08 1.50
N ALA A 299 11.60 -22.77 2.81
CA ALA A 299 10.36 -22.83 3.58
C ALA A 299 9.29 -21.87 3.03
N GLY A 300 9.68 -20.66 2.65
CA GLY A 300 8.81 -19.71 1.95
C GLY A 300 8.31 -20.25 0.61
N GLY A 301 9.16 -20.95 -0.14
CA GLY A 301 8.81 -21.60 -1.41
C GLY A 301 7.73 -22.66 -1.23
N ALA A 302 7.77 -23.44 -0.15
CA ALA A 302 6.69 -24.37 0.17
C ALA A 302 5.32 -23.66 0.28
N ILE A 303 5.28 -22.58 1.07
CA ILE A 303 4.07 -21.79 1.30
C ILE A 303 3.61 -21.11 -0.01
N MET A 304 4.55 -20.56 -0.78
CA MET A 304 4.27 -19.92 -2.06
C MET A 304 3.71 -20.91 -3.09
N THR A 305 4.14 -22.18 -3.08
CA THR A 305 3.58 -23.23 -3.94
C THR A 305 2.11 -23.53 -3.60
N VAL A 306 1.76 -23.51 -2.31
CA VAL A 306 0.36 -23.62 -1.86
C VAL A 306 -0.45 -22.39 -2.28
N ALA A 307 0.10 -21.19 -2.12
CA ALA A 307 -0.52 -19.95 -2.57
C ALA A 307 -0.77 -19.97 -4.09
N ALA A 308 0.23 -20.35 -4.89
CA ALA A 308 0.12 -20.52 -6.35
C ALA A 308 -0.97 -21.54 -6.73
N SER A 309 -1.13 -22.61 -5.96
CA SER A 309 -2.20 -23.60 -6.14
C SER A 309 -3.60 -23.03 -5.90
N ILE A 310 -3.76 -22.18 -4.87
CA ILE A 310 -5.04 -21.50 -4.59
C ILE A 310 -5.31 -20.48 -5.70
N ARG A 311 -4.30 -19.68 -6.07
CA ARG A 311 -4.38 -18.70 -7.15
C ARG A 311 -4.83 -19.34 -8.46
N ALA A 312 -4.22 -20.45 -8.87
CA ALA A 312 -4.60 -21.17 -10.08
C ALA A 312 -6.06 -21.66 -10.03
N ARG A 313 -6.52 -22.17 -8.87
CA ARG A 313 -7.92 -22.59 -8.69
C ARG A 313 -8.90 -21.42 -8.77
N LEU A 314 -8.58 -20.27 -8.18
CA LEU A 314 -9.44 -19.08 -8.25
C LEU A 314 -9.64 -18.59 -9.68
N ILE A 315 -8.57 -18.57 -10.47
CA ILE A 315 -8.60 -18.18 -11.89
C ILE A 315 -9.49 -19.13 -12.71
N HIS A 316 -9.40 -20.45 -12.46
CA HIS A 316 -10.10 -21.47 -13.27
C HIS A 316 -11.48 -21.87 -12.73
N SER A 317 -11.82 -21.52 -11.48
CA SER A 317 -13.18 -21.65 -10.98
C SER A 317 -14.08 -20.72 -11.80
N GLY A 318 -15.11 -21.25 -12.48
CA GLY A 318 -15.85 -20.62 -13.59
C GLY A 318 -16.52 -19.24 -13.36
N LYS A 319 -16.21 -18.55 -12.26
CA LYS A 319 -16.56 -17.15 -11.99
C LYS A 319 -15.45 -16.15 -12.34
N GLY A 320 -14.26 -16.62 -12.73
CA GLY A 320 -13.14 -15.75 -13.14
C GLY A 320 -12.74 -14.77 -12.03
N HIS A 321 -12.55 -15.28 -10.80
CA HIS A 321 -12.22 -14.42 -9.66
C HIS A 321 -10.88 -13.71 -9.89
N ASP A 322 -10.91 -12.38 -9.76
CA ASP A 322 -9.71 -11.56 -9.93
C ASP A 322 -8.74 -11.77 -8.77
N VAL A 323 -7.55 -12.27 -9.10
CA VAL A 323 -6.42 -12.45 -8.18
C VAL A 323 -5.47 -11.25 -8.17
N PHE A 324 -5.72 -10.24 -9.02
CA PHE A 324 -4.91 -9.04 -9.11
C PHE A 324 -4.78 -8.30 -7.78
N GLY A 325 -5.90 -8.10 -7.08
CA GLY A 325 -5.91 -7.34 -5.83
C GLY A 325 -5.07 -7.96 -4.69
N PRO A 326 -5.25 -9.26 -4.37
CA PRO A 326 -4.36 -9.98 -3.46
C PRO A 326 -2.88 -9.90 -3.83
N ASP A 327 -2.56 -10.11 -5.13
CA ASP A 327 -1.19 -10.07 -5.63
C ASP A 327 -0.60 -8.65 -5.46
N LEU A 328 -1.38 -7.61 -5.74
CA LEU A 328 -0.97 -6.22 -5.59
C LEU A 328 -0.70 -5.85 -4.12
N LEU A 329 -1.58 -6.23 -3.19
CA LEU A 329 -1.39 -5.93 -1.77
C LEU A 329 -0.19 -6.65 -1.17
N ALA A 330 -0.01 -7.94 -1.49
CA ALA A 330 1.15 -8.69 -1.02
C ALA A 330 2.45 -8.02 -1.48
N ASN A 331 2.51 -7.61 -2.75
CA ASN A 331 3.68 -6.97 -3.33
C ASN A 331 3.91 -5.53 -2.81
N ALA A 332 2.85 -4.73 -2.62
CA ALA A 332 2.94 -3.41 -2.00
C ALA A 332 3.47 -3.51 -0.55
N LEU A 333 2.92 -4.43 0.23
CA LEU A 333 3.27 -4.58 1.64
C LEU A 333 4.70 -5.10 1.79
N ILE A 334 5.13 -6.08 0.99
CA ILE A 334 6.51 -6.59 1.10
C ILE A 334 7.53 -5.54 0.65
N ALA A 335 7.27 -4.80 -0.44
CA ALA A 335 8.17 -3.74 -0.92
C ALA A 335 8.33 -2.63 0.12
N THR A 336 7.24 -2.26 0.79
CA THR A 336 7.25 -1.25 1.86
C THR A 336 7.84 -1.78 3.16
N CYS A 337 7.76 -3.08 3.45
CA CYS A 337 8.30 -3.68 4.68
C CYS A 337 9.84 -3.74 4.72
N VAL A 338 10.53 -3.75 3.56
CA VAL A 338 12.00 -3.93 3.53
C VAL A 338 12.75 -2.92 4.41
N PRO A 339 12.53 -1.59 4.27
CA PRO A 339 13.22 -0.61 5.11
C PRO A 339 12.87 -0.73 6.59
N PHE A 340 11.62 -1.09 6.92
CA PHE A 340 11.20 -1.27 8.31
C PHE A 340 11.87 -2.47 8.97
N VAL A 341 11.88 -3.61 8.29
CA VAL A 341 12.53 -4.83 8.80
C VAL A 341 14.01 -4.57 9.03
N PHE A 342 14.69 -3.88 8.11
CA PHE A 342 16.10 -3.54 8.26
C PHE A 342 16.37 -2.63 9.48
N HIS A 343 15.65 -1.52 9.61
CA HIS A 343 15.94 -0.57 10.70
C HIS A 343 15.45 -1.01 12.07
N VAL A 344 14.34 -1.76 12.15
CA VAL A 344 13.76 -2.19 13.43
C VAL A 344 14.36 -3.51 13.91
N MET A 345 14.59 -4.46 13.01
CA MET A 345 15.00 -5.83 13.35
C MET A 345 16.44 -6.16 12.89
N GLY A 346 17.10 -5.25 12.17
CA GLY A 346 18.46 -5.41 11.68
C GLY A 346 18.58 -6.28 10.41
N THR A 347 19.82 -6.40 9.93
CA THR A 347 20.16 -7.13 8.69
C THR A 347 19.72 -8.59 8.70
N GLN A 348 19.86 -9.30 9.82
CA GLN A 348 19.53 -10.74 9.90
C GLN A 348 18.05 -11.01 9.61
N ALA A 349 17.14 -10.09 9.99
CA ALA A 349 15.72 -10.26 9.76
C ALA A 349 15.34 -10.26 8.27
N LEU A 350 16.19 -9.67 7.40
CA LEU A 350 15.94 -9.66 5.96
C LEU A 350 16.01 -11.06 5.32
N THR A 351 16.70 -12.01 5.96
CA THR A 351 16.72 -13.42 5.54
C THR A 351 15.32 -14.04 5.50
N ALA A 352 14.38 -13.53 6.29
CA ALA A 352 13.00 -14.01 6.37
C ALA A 352 12.04 -13.32 5.39
N LEU A 353 12.49 -12.32 4.60
CA LEU A 353 11.59 -11.54 3.74
C LEU A 353 10.84 -12.37 2.70
N TYR A 354 11.49 -13.37 2.10
CA TYR A 354 10.81 -14.25 1.14
C TYR A 354 9.72 -15.11 1.79
N LEU A 355 9.98 -15.62 3.00
CA LEU A 355 8.98 -16.33 3.79
C LEU A 355 7.80 -15.42 4.17
N LEU A 356 8.09 -14.19 4.61
CA LEU A 356 7.06 -13.19 4.89
C LEU A 356 6.21 -12.90 3.63
N SER A 357 6.85 -12.72 2.48
CA SER A 357 6.15 -12.54 1.19
C SER A 357 5.20 -13.70 0.89
N ALA A 358 5.65 -14.94 1.07
CA ALA A 358 4.83 -16.13 0.87
C ALA A 358 3.63 -16.22 1.82
N LEU A 359 3.82 -15.86 3.10
CA LEU A 359 2.74 -15.79 4.10
C LEU A 359 1.71 -14.72 3.74
N LEU A 360 2.15 -13.54 3.31
CA LEU A 360 1.26 -12.46 2.87
C LEU A 360 0.44 -12.85 1.64
N SER A 361 1.09 -13.41 0.62
CA SER A 361 0.39 -13.92 -0.58
C SER A 361 -0.64 -14.98 -0.23
N LEU A 362 -0.29 -15.95 0.62
CA LEU A 362 -1.23 -16.98 1.07
C LEU A 362 -2.41 -16.36 1.85
N GLY A 363 -2.14 -15.45 2.78
CA GLY A 363 -3.16 -14.79 3.61
C GLY A 363 -4.20 -14.05 2.78
N PHE A 364 -3.77 -13.21 1.84
CA PHE A 364 -4.69 -12.45 0.99
C PHE A 364 -5.48 -13.35 0.03
N LEU A 365 -4.85 -14.39 -0.55
CA LEU A 365 -5.52 -15.36 -1.43
C LEU A 365 -6.55 -16.22 -0.69
N LEU A 366 -6.27 -16.61 0.57
CA LEU A 366 -7.25 -17.28 1.42
C LEU A 366 -8.45 -16.37 1.72
N GLY A 367 -8.22 -15.06 1.89
CA GLY A 367 -9.27 -14.04 2.00
C GLY A 367 -10.22 -14.07 0.80
N THR A 368 -9.68 -14.08 -0.43
CA THR A 368 -10.49 -14.20 -1.65
C THR A 368 -11.20 -15.56 -1.74
N ALA A 369 -10.53 -16.65 -1.39
CA ALA A 369 -11.10 -17.99 -1.46
C ALA A 369 -12.31 -18.19 -0.53
N ARG A 370 -12.41 -17.44 0.58
CA ARG A 370 -13.58 -17.43 1.48
C ARG A 370 -14.84 -16.78 0.87
N GLN A 371 -14.76 -16.25 -0.35
CA GLN A 371 -15.91 -15.72 -1.05
C GLN A 371 -16.91 -16.78 -1.54
N VAL A 372 -16.56 -18.07 -1.47
CA VAL A 372 -17.43 -19.20 -1.84
C VAL A 372 -18.73 -19.20 -0.99
N PRO A 373 -19.91 -19.41 -1.62
CA PRO A 373 -21.22 -19.26 -0.96
C PRO A 373 -21.43 -20.23 0.22
N GLY A 374 -21.94 -19.71 1.34
CA GLY A 374 -22.26 -20.47 2.56
C GLY A 374 -22.13 -19.70 3.89
N LEU A 375 -21.42 -18.56 3.91
CA LEU A 375 -21.02 -17.83 5.14
C LEU A 375 -21.72 -16.47 5.35
N THR A 376 -22.91 -16.25 4.80
CA THR A 376 -23.59 -14.93 4.79
C THR A 376 -23.81 -14.34 6.19
N ARG A 377 -24.14 -15.16 7.21
CA ARG A 377 -24.36 -14.70 8.59
C ARG A 377 -23.07 -14.21 9.27
N VAL A 378 -21.97 -14.94 9.07
CA VAL A 378 -20.64 -14.58 9.60
C VAL A 378 -20.14 -13.28 8.95
N ARG A 379 -20.45 -13.06 7.67
CA ARG A 379 -20.13 -11.82 6.97
C ARG A 379 -20.81 -10.61 7.61
N GLY A 380 -22.10 -10.70 7.95
CA GLY A 380 -22.83 -9.61 8.59
C GLY A 380 -22.17 -9.17 9.91
N ALA A 381 -21.82 -10.13 10.77
CA ALA A 381 -21.12 -9.84 12.03
C ALA A 381 -19.72 -9.24 11.79
N LEU A 382 -18.99 -9.73 10.78
CA LEU A 382 -17.68 -9.21 10.42
C LEU A 382 -17.73 -7.73 10.01
N HIS A 383 -18.77 -7.29 9.27
CA HIS A 383 -18.89 -5.87 8.88
C HIS A 383 -19.06 -4.96 10.10
N TRP A 384 -19.91 -5.35 11.05
CA TRP A 384 -20.08 -4.62 12.30
C TRP A 384 -18.79 -4.60 13.13
N LEU A 385 -18.08 -5.73 13.20
CA LEU A 385 -16.81 -5.83 13.94
C LEU A 385 -15.74 -4.92 13.34
N VAL A 386 -15.57 -4.93 12.02
CA VAL A 386 -14.61 -4.06 11.32
C VAL A 386 -14.98 -2.59 11.55
N ALA A 387 -16.25 -2.22 11.38
CA ALA A 387 -16.70 -0.85 11.64
C ALA A 387 -16.43 -0.43 13.09
N ALA A 388 -16.71 -1.30 14.07
CA ALA A 388 -16.48 -1.04 15.48
C ALA A 388 -14.99 -0.84 15.80
N PHE A 389 -14.11 -1.69 15.26
CA PHE A 389 -12.66 -1.56 15.47
C PHE A 389 -12.10 -0.28 14.85
N LEU A 390 -12.66 0.18 13.73
CA LEU A 390 -12.24 1.42 13.08
C LEU A 390 -12.66 2.67 13.86
N VAL A 391 -13.91 2.73 14.33
CA VAL A 391 -14.43 3.95 15.00
C VAL A 391 -14.06 4.04 16.46
N THR A 392 -13.76 2.93 17.15
CA THR A 392 -13.50 2.97 18.60
C THR A 392 -12.09 3.50 18.88
N PRO A 393 -11.93 4.56 19.71
CA PRO A 393 -10.62 5.17 19.98
C PRO A 393 -9.84 4.43 21.07
N PHE A 394 -9.69 3.11 20.94
CA PHE A 394 -8.83 2.33 21.82
C PHE A 394 -7.40 2.35 21.30
N PHE A 395 -6.45 2.61 22.19
CA PHE A 395 -5.03 2.64 21.88
C PHE A 395 -4.29 1.62 22.76
N PHE A 396 -3.31 0.94 22.18
CA PHE A 396 -2.50 -0.08 22.84
C PHE A 396 -1.02 0.27 22.72
N GLN A 397 -0.27 0.10 23.80
CA GLN A 397 1.19 0.17 23.81
C GLN A 397 1.77 -1.24 23.76
N ILE A 398 2.85 -1.43 22.99
CA ILE A 398 3.46 -2.76 22.80
C ILE A 398 3.95 -3.33 24.14
N GLN A 399 4.49 -2.48 25.02
CA GLN A 399 4.99 -2.90 26.34
C GLN A 399 3.96 -2.80 27.48
N GLY A 400 2.88 -2.03 27.32
CA GLY A 400 2.02 -1.60 28.44
C GLY A 400 0.56 -2.05 28.35
N GLY A 401 0.15 -2.73 27.28
CA GLY A 401 -1.26 -3.10 27.08
C GLY A 401 -2.12 -1.90 26.69
N LEU A 402 -3.32 -1.76 27.29
CA LEU A 402 -4.24 -0.66 26.97
C LEU A 402 -3.68 0.69 27.45
N PHE A 403 -3.65 1.68 26.57
CA PHE A 403 -3.07 2.99 26.88
C PHE A 403 -3.86 3.70 27.98
N HIS A 404 -3.17 4.05 29.07
CA HIS A 404 -3.73 4.77 30.20
C HIS A 404 -2.71 5.81 30.69
N ASP A 405 -2.97 7.07 30.37
CA ASP A 405 -2.18 8.21 30.84
C ASP A 405 -3.11 9.38 31.23
N ARG A 406 -2.79 10.08 32.31
CA ARG A 406 -3.53 11.25 32.80
C ARG A 406 -2.90 12.56 32.33
N ALA A 407 -1.72 12.53 31.72
CA ALA A 407 -1.08 13.70 31.17
C ALA A 407 -1.82 14.23 29.93
N PHE A 408 -1.90 15.54 29.81
CA PHE A 408 -2.49 16.20 28.64
C PHE A 408 -1.60 16.07 27.39
N ILE A 409 -0.28 16.11 27.59
CA ILE A 409 0.73 15.83 26.56
C ILE A 409 1.39 14.51 26.93
N PHE A 410 1.30 13.54 26.04
CA PHE A 410 2.06 12.31 26.12
C PHE A 410 3.30 12.42 25.23
N ASP A 411 4.48 12.24 25.82
CA ASP A 411 5.73 12.08 25.09
C ASP A 411 6.22 10.64 25.21
N SER A 412 6.43 9.97 24.08
CA SER A 412 6.97 8.61 24.04
C SER A 412 8.49 8.55 24.21
N GLY A 413 9.16 9.70 24.36
CA GLY A 413 10.63 9.80 24.46
C GLY A 413 11.33 9.26 23.22
N GLY A 414 10.69 9.33 22.06
CA GLY A 414 11.19 8.77 20.80
C GLY A 414 11.13 7.23 20.70
N SER A 415 10.62 6.51 21.70
CA SER A 415 10.52 5.05 21.68
C SER A 415 9.21 4.57 21.01
N ILE A 416 9.34 3.75 19.95
CA ILE A 416 8.21 3.12 19.27
C ILE A 416 7.43 2.18 20.20
N LEU A 417 8.11 1.57 21.19
CA LEU A 417 7.51 0.59 22.10
C LEU A 417 6.50 1.22 23.07
N HIS A 418 6.67 2.51 23.38
CA HIS A 418 5.75 3.29 24.22
C HIS A 418 4.69 4.05 23.42
N LEU A 419 4.77 4.04 22.08
CA LEU A 419 3.84 4.76 21.24
C LEU A 419 2.44 4.10 21.27
N PRO A 420 1.37 4.85 21.57
CA PRO A 420 0.01 4.32 21.56
C PRO A 420 -0.46 4.04 20.12
N LEU A 421 -0.66 2.77 19.80
CA LEU A 421 -1.15 2.30 18.51
C LEU A 421 -2.67 2.07 18.56
N PRO A 422 -3.46 2.64 17.64
CA PRO A 422 -4.90 2.47 17.67
C PRO A 422 -5.34 1.07 17.24
N LEU A 423 -6.41 0.58 17.88
CA LEU A 423 -7.08 -0.68 17.52
C LEU A 423 -7.55 -0.70 16.06
N SER A 424 -7.79 0.47 15.47
CA SER A 424 -8.17 0.61 14.06
C SER A 424 -7.13 0.04 13.08
N ILE A 425 -5.85 -0.10 13.47
CA ILE A 425 -4.84 -0.79 12.65
C ILE A 425 -5.21 -2.29 12.48
N ALA A 426 -5.61 -2.94 13.57
CA ALA A 426 -6.03 -4.34 13.54
C ALA A 426 -7.36 -4.50 12.77
N GLY A 427 -8.31 -3.58 12.99
CA GLY A 427 -9.54 -3.50 12.20
C GLY A 427 -9.27 -3.30 10.71
N MET A 428 -8.26 -2.52 10.36
CA MET A 428 -7.87 -2.22 8.99
C MET A 428 -7.30 -3.45 8.28
N PHE A 429 -6.19 -4.00 8.76
CA PHE A 429 -5.56 -5.15 8.12
C PHE A 429 -6.41 -6.42 8.21
N GLY A 430 -7.07 -6.64 9.35
CA GLY A 430 -8.04 -7.71 9.52
C GLY A 430 -9.22 -7.58 8.56
N GLY A 431 -9.76 -6.37 8.40
CA GLY A 431 -10.83 -6.08 7.44
C GLY A 431 -10.43 -6.37 6.00
N ILE A 432 -9.25 -5.91 5.56
CA ILE A 432 -8.74 -6.15 4.20
C ILE A 432 -8.60 -7.65 3.95
N ALA A 433 -7.95 -8.37 4.85
CA ALA A 433 -7.70 -9.81 4.70
C ALA A 433 -8.99 -10.65 4.76
N LEU A 434 -9.96 -10.27 5.60
CA LEU A 434 -11.16 -11.07 5.85
C LEU A 434 -12.34 -10.77 4.91
N LEU A 435 -12.51 -9.52 4.44
CA LEU A 435 -13.58 -9.16 3.50
C LEU A 435 -13.30 -9.69 2.08
N GLY A 436 -12.03 -9.70 1.66
CA GLY A 436 -11.56 -10.35 0.43
C GLY A 436 -12.11 -9.78 -0.89
N HIS A 437 -12.85 -8.68 -0.87
CA HIS A 437 -13.52 -8.10 -2.05
C HIS A 437 -12.63 -7.13 -2.85
N TYR A 438 -11.48 -7.62 -3.33
CA TYR A 438 -10.45 -6.77 -3.92
C TYR A 438 -10.78 -6.23 -5.32
N THR A 439 -11.57 -6.94 -6.13
CA THR A 439 -12.16 -6.41 -7.39
C THR A 439 -12.92 -5.11 -7.13
N GLY A 440 -13.54 -5.08 -5.94
CA GLY A 440 -14.24 -3.97 -5.35
C GLY A 440 -13.40 -2.71 -5.16
N ALA A 441 -12.07 -2.82 -5.13
CA ALA A 441 -11.20 -1.73 -4.72
C ALA A 441 -10.04 -1.49 -5.69
N SER A 442 -10.18 -1.91 -6.95
CA SER A 442 -9.08 -1.84 -7.93
C SER A 442 -8.49 -0.44 -8.10
N ARG A 443 -9.31 0.62 -8.01
CA ARG A 443 -8.84 2.02 -8.07
C ARG A 443 -8.01 2.38 -6.85
N SER A 444 -8.56 2.17 -5.65
CA SER A 444 -7.84 2.43 -4.39
C SER A 444 -6.57 1.61 -4.26
N LEU A 445 -6.60 0.35 -4.73
CA LEU A 445 -5.44 -0.54 -4.77
C LEU A 445 -4.35 0.00 -5.69
N ALA A 446 -4.70 0.39 -6.92
CA ALA A 446 -3.74 0.97 -7.85
C ALA A 446 -3.14 2.27 -7.27
N THR A 447 -3.95 3.16 -6.72
CA THR A 447 -3.46 4.39 -6.07
C THR A 447 -2.53 4.06 -4.91
N LEU A 448 -2.94 3.20 -3.97
CA LEU A 448 -2.11 2.77 -2.84
C LEU A 448 -0.79 2.19 -3.31
N PHE A 449 -0.82 1.32 -4.33
CA PHE A 449 0.35 0.67 -4.88
C PHE A 449 1.35 1.70 -5.43
N PHE A 450 0.91 2.56 -6.35
CA PHE A 450 1.81 3.53 -6.98
C PHE A 450 2.29 4.58 -5.96
N THR A 451 1.45 5.00 -5.03
CA THR A 451 1.87 5.87 -3.93
C THR A 451 2.93 5.18 -3.07
N ALA A 452 2.67 3.97 -2.56
CA ALA A 452 3.61 3.22 -1.74
C ALA A 452 4.96 3.02 -2.43
N LEU A 453 4.93 2.63 -3.70
CA LEU A 453 6.12 2.41 -4.51
C LEU A 453 6.92 3.71 -4.69
N SER A 454 6.25 4.80 -5.06
CA SER A 454 6.90 6.10 -5.25
C SER A 454 7.46 6.65 -3.94
N PHE A 455 6.74 6.51 -2.83
CA PHE A 455 7.21 6.94 -1.51
C PHE A 455 8.48 6.19 -1.08
N VAL A 456 8.54 4.86 -1.26
CA VAL A 456 9.74 4.07 -0.96
C VAL A 456 10.88 4.49 -1.89
N LEU A 457 10.61 4.61 -3.19
CA LEU A 457 11.64 4.95 -4.18
C LEU A 457 12.21 6.35 -3.95
N THR A 458 11.38 7.37 -3.72
CA THR A 458 11.84 8.74 -3.48
C THR A 458 12.60 8.83 -2.15
N ALA A 459 12.14 8.12 -1.11
CA ALA A 459 12.88 8.04 0.16
C ALA A 459 14.28 7.44 -0.02
N LEU A 460 14.42 6.38 -0.83
CA LEU A 460 15.70 5.72 -1.08
C LEU A 460 16.64 6.52 -2.00
N ILE A 461 16.13 7.19 -3.03
CA ILE A 461 16.94 8.01 -3.96
C ILE A 461 17.55 9.23 -3.25
N VAL A 462 16.84 9.74 -2.25
CA VAL A 462 17.18 10.99 -1.56
C VAL A 462 17.93 10.74 -0.26
N ALA A 463 17.80 9.55 0.34
CA ALA A 463 18.56 9.18 1.51
C ALA A 463 20.06 9.09 1.21
N ASN A 464 20.88 9.86 1.93
CA ASN A 464 22.31 9.62 1.98
C ASN A 464 22.55 8.37 2.85
N ILE A 465 23.12 7.33 2.26
CA ILE A 465 23.37 6.05 2.93
C ILE A 465 24.32 6.28 4.11
N GLY A 466 23.87 5.99 5.33
CA GLY A 466 24.70 5.98 6.54
C GLY A 466 24.48 7.14 7.52
N SER A 467 23.56 8.08 7.28
CA SER A 467 23.22 9.11 8.26
C SER A 467 22.10 8.66 9.22
N PRO A 468 22.12 9.06 10.52
CA PRO A 468 21.02 8.80 11.46
C PRO A 468 19.68 9.39 10.99
N GLU A 469 19.70 10.39 10.11
CA GLU A 469 18.52 11.01 9.49
C GLU A 469 17.72 10.02 8.61
N GLN A 470 18.34 8.95 8.12
CA GLN A 470 17.68 7.91 7.31
C GLN A 470 16.60 7.17 8.10
N GLY A 471 16.84 6.87 9.38
CA GLY A 471 15.86 6.22 10.25
C GLY A 471 14.60 7.07 10.45
N ALA A 472 14.77 8.38 10.63
CA ALA A 472 13.66 9.32 10.81
C ALA A 472 12.76 9.39 9.57
N LYS A 473 13.35 9.41 8.37
CA LYS A 473 12.60 9.44 7.10
C LYS A 473 11.80 8.15 6.87
N LEU A 474 12.28 7.01 7.35
CA LEU A 474 11.55 5.75 7.29
C LEU A 474 10.42 5.66 8.31
N VAL A 475 10.61 6.16 9.53
CA VAL A 475 9.50 6.30 10.48
C VAL A 475 8.41 7.20 9.88
N LEU A 476 8.82 8.30 9.22
CA LEU A 476 7.90 9.16 8.47
C LEU A 476 7.16 8.38 7.38
N LEU A 477 7.87 7.56 6.59
CA LEU A 477 7.28 6.71 5.56
C LEU A 477 6.17 5.81 6.11
N ALA A 478 6.37 5.20 7.29
CA ALA A 478 5.34 4.36 7.94
C ALA A 478 4.11 5.18 8.31
N GLN A 479 4.32 6.37 8.88
CA GLN A 479 3.23 7.25 9.31
C GLN A 479 2.36 7.71 8.12
N TYR A 480 2.94 7.87 6.93
CA TYR A 480 2.19 8.18 5.71
C TYR A 480 1.52 6.96 5.09
N LEU A 481 2.23 5.83 4.96
CA LEU A 481 1.72 4.68 4.23
C LEU A 481 0.70 3.85 5.03
N LEU A 482 0.90 3.69 6.34
CA LEU A 482 0.04 2.85 7.16
C LEU A 482 -1.44 3.27 7.07
N PRO A 483 -1.81 4.55 7.24
CA PRO A 483 -3.20 4.98 7.11
C PRO A 483 -3.79 4.81 5.71
N MET A 484 -2.98 4.85 4.65
CA MET A 484 -3.46 4.77 3.26
C MET A 484 -4.08 3.41 2.94
N PHE A 485 -3.69 2.33 3.63
CA PHE A 485 -4.35 1.02 3.47
C PHE A 485 -5.85 1.07 3.78
N ALA A 486 -6.28 2.00 4.63
CA ALA A 486 -7.67 2.19 4.96
C ALA A 486 -8.50 2.66 3.76
N LEU A 487 -7.88 3.31 2.75
CA LEU A 487 -8.53 3.67 1.49
C LEU A 487 -9.08 2.43 0.77
N VAL A 488 -8.25 1.40 0.68
CA VAL A 488 -8.63 0.11 0.09
C VAL A 488 -9.75 -0.52 0.90
N LEU A 489 -9.61 -0.56 2.24
CA LEU A 489 -10.66 -1.11 3.10
C LEU A 489 -11.98 -0.36 2.96
N GLY A 490 -11.95 0.98 2.88
CA GLY A 490 -13.14 1.80 2.72
C GLY A 490 -13.89 1.49 1.43
N GLU A 491 -13.17 1.34 0.32
CA GLU A 491 -13.80 0.99 -0.96
C GLU A 491 -14.35 -0.46 -0.94
N MET A 492 -13.62 -1.42 -0.36
CA MET A 492 -14.08 -2.80 -0.18
C MET A 492 -15.34 -2.86 0.70
N PHE A 493 -15.31 -2.17 1.84
CA PHE A 493 -16.41 -2.11 2.79
C PHE A 493 -17.65 -1.47 2.17
N GLY A 494 -17.47 -0.33 1.49
CA GLY A 494 -18.55 0.43 0.88
C GLY A 494 -19.30 -0.30 -0.23
N ARG A 495 -18.64 -1.20 -0.97
CA ARG A 495 -19.30 -2.02 -1.99
C ARG A 495 -20.12 -3.18 -1.42
N MET A 496 -19.95 -3.50 -0.14
CA MET A 496 -20.70 -4.55 0.56
C MET A 496 -21.77 -3.98 1.50
N ASP A 497 -21.65 -2.71 1.90
CA ASP A 497 -22.54 -2.09 2.89
C ASP A 497 -23.87 -1.60 2.29
N ASP A 498 -24.82 -2.53 2.15
CA ASP A 498 -26.21 -2.20 1.78
C ASP A 498 -27.03 -1.63 2.96
N ARG A 499 -26.51 -1.66 4.19
CA ARG A 499 -27.31 -1.43 5.42
C ARG A 499 -26.94 -0.19 6.22
N ARG A 500 -26.05 0.67 5.71
CA ARG A 500 -25.53 1.85 6.44
C ARG A 500 -24.91 1.42 7.78
N VAL A 501 -24.20 0.29 7.78
CA VAL A 501 -23.63 -0.32 9.00
C VAL A 501 -22.60 0.62 9.61
N PHE A 502 -21.77 1.24 8.79
CA PHE A 502 -20.73 2.14 9.28
C PHE A 502 -21.32 3.38 9.97
N GLU A 503 -22.32 4.04 9.39
CA GLU A 503 -22.97 5.21 9.99
C GLU A 503 -23.63 4.86 11.33
N ARG A 504 -24.30 3.71 11.40
CA ARG A 504 -24.94 3.25 12.64
C ARG A 504 -23.91 2.96 13.72
N THR A 505 -22.79 2.35 13.34
CA THR A 505 -21.70 2.03 14.27
C THR A 505 -21.02 3.31 14.77
N ALA A 506 -20.79 4.27 13.88
CA ALA A 506 -20.32 5.61 14.22
C ALA A 506 -21.27 6.32 15.18
N LEU A 507 -22.58 6.31 14.90
CA LEU A 507 -23.59 6.91 15.78
C LEU A 507 -23.60 6.24 17.16
N TRP A 508 -23.56 4.91 17.24
CA TRP A 508 -23.48 4.20 18.52
C TRP A 508 -22.23 4.58 19.32
N MET A 509 -21.07 4.64 18.66
CA MET A 509 -19.84 5.09 19.29
C MET A 509 -19.99 6.51 19.84
N LEU A 510 -20.53 7.45 19.05
CA LEU A 510 -20.70 8.83 19.48
C LEU A 510 -21.69 8.98 20.64
N VAL A 511 -22.82 8.28 20.60
CA VAL A 511 -23.85 8.30 21.66
C VAL A 511 -23.30 7.77 22.98
N LEU A 512 -22.44 6.76 22.95
CA LEU A 512 -21.83 6.19 24.15
C LEU A 512 -20.66 7.03 24.65
N LEU A 513 -19.76 7.42 23.75
CA LEU A 513 -18.48 8.00 24.13
C LEU A 513 -18.58 9.49 24.48
N VAL A 514 -19.27 10.30 23.67
CA VAL A 514 -19.28 11.77 23.86
C VAL A 514 -19.86 12.17 25.22
N PRO A 515 -21.03 11.66 25.64
CA PRO A 515 -21.58 12.01 26.96
C PRO A 515 -20.70 11.50 28.10
N VAL A 516 -20.18 10.27 28.01
CA VAL A 516 -19.29 9.70 29.05
C VAL A 516 -18.02 10.52 29.18
N HIS A 517 -17.42 10.94 28.07
CA HIS A 517 -16.21 11.76 28.09
C HIS A 517 -16.43 13.13 28.71
N LEU A 518 -17.54 13.81 28.36
CA LEU A 518 -17.91 15.08 28.98
C LEU A 518 -18.17 14.93 30.49
N LEU A 519 -18.95 13.93 30.89
CA LEU A 519 -19.27 13.68 32.30
C LEU A 519 -18.02 13.38 33.14
N LEU A 520 -17.11 12.55 32.62
CA LEU A 520 -15.85 12.24 33.31
C LEU A 520 -14.93 13.45 33.38
N THR A 521 -14.89 14.28 32.32
CA THR A 521 -14.15 15.54 32.31
C THR A 521 -14.66 16.48 33.40
N TRP A 522 -15.98 16.69 33.49
CA TRP A 522 -16.59 17.54 34.50
C TRP A 522 -16.44 16.98 35.92
N LYS A 523 -16.53 15.66 36.07
CA LYS A 523 -16.27 14.99 37.36
C LYS A 523 -14.84 15.22 37.86
N GLN A 524 -13.88 15.41 36.94
CA GLN A 524 -12.50 15.77 37.26
C GLN A 524 -12.31 17.27 37.52
N GLY A 525 -13.38 18.08 37.45
CA GLY A 525 -13.32 19.53 37.67
C GLY A 525 -12.73 20.32 36.50
N LEU A 526 -12.64 19.71 35.31
CA LEU A 526 -12.06 20.30 34.12
C LEU A 526 -13.15 20.81 33.17
N LEU A 527 -12.89 21.94 32.51
CA LEU A 527 -13.73 22.45 31.40
C LEU A 527 -13.13 22.15 30.03
N ILE A 528 -11.87 21.72 29.99
CA ILE A 528 -11.19 21.19 28.81
C ILE A 528 -11.26 19.67 28.89
N LEU A 529 -11.48 18.99 27.76
CA LEU A 529 -11.59 17.52 27.71
C LEU A 529 -10.42 16.86 28.44
N ALA A 530 -10.72 15.95 29.36
CA ALA A 530 -9.70 15.19 30.07
C ALA A 530 -9.11 14.10 29.16
N PRO A 531 -7.82 13.74 29.30
CA PRO A 531 -7.23 12.63 28.55
C PRO A 531 -7.81 11.26 28.96
N SER A 532 -8.13 11.07 30.24
CA SER A 532 -8.52 9.78 30.81
C SER A 532 -10.03 9.59 30.92
N LEU A 533 -10.51 8.45 30.42
CA LEU A 533 -11.89 7.96 30.53
C LEU A 533 -12.07 6.91 31.65
N GLY A 534 -11.16 6.91 32.63
CA GLY A 534 -11.16 5.95 33.73
C GLY A 534 -10.43 4.66 33.36
N PHE A 535 -10.96 3.84 32.43
CA PHE A 535 -10.34 2.56 32.06
C PHE A 535 -9.20 2.69 31.04
N PHE A 536 -9.26 3.72 30.18
CA PHE A 536 -8.27 3.99 29.15
C PHE A 536 -8.19 5.49 28.91
N SER A 537 -7.18 5.92 28.16
CA SER A 537 -7.00 7.31 27.75
C SER A 537 -7.07 7.46 26.23
N ILE A 538 -7.56 8.61 25.78
CA ILE A 538 -7.58 8.94 24.35
C ILE A 538 -6.29 9.68 24.00
N TYR A 539 -5.49 9.07 23.15
CA TYR A 539 -4.28 9.71 22.63
C TYR A 539 -4.64 10.93 21.76
N GLN A 540 -3.96 12.06 22.01
CA GLN A 540 -4.20 13.35 21.33
C GLN A 540 -5.67 13.80 21.35
N HIS A 541 -6.33 13.62 22.50
CA HIS A 541 -7.74 13.91 22.75
C HIS A 541 -8.20 15.35 22.44
N LEU A 542 -7.31 16.35 22.51
CA LEU A 542 -7.63 17.75 22.18
C LEU A 542 -7.41 18.09 20.70
N GLN A 543 -6.46 17.43 20.03
CA GLN A 543 -6.02 17.88 18.72
C GLN A 543 -6.77 17.17 17.58
N TYR A 544 -6.71 15.84 17.52
CA TYR A 544 -7.18 15.09 16.35
C TYR A 544 -8.50 14.38 16.59
N PHE A 545 -8.70 13.85 17.81
CA PHE A 545 -9.92 13.13 18.15
C PHE A 545 -11.22 13.96 18.00
N PRO A 546 -11.27 15.26 18.36
CA PRO A 546 -12.47 16.07 18.16
C PRO A 546 -12.84 16.26 16.69
N SER A 547 -11.84 16.36 15.80
CA SER A 547 -12.07 16.40 14.36
C SER A 547 -12.70 15.10 13.88
N VAL A 548 -12.25 13.94 14.38
CA VAL A 548 -12.88 12.65 14.09
C VAL A 548 -14.33 12.60 14.58
N VAL A 549 -14.60 13.05 15.81
CA VAL A 549 -15.96 13.12 16.38
C VAL A 549 -16.89 13.93 15.49
N VAL A 550 -16.45 15.11 15.02
CA VAL A 550 -17.25 15.95 14.12
C VAL A 550 -17.40 15.30 12.74
N GLY A 551 -16.34 14.72 12.16
CA GLY A 551 -16.40 14.01 10.89
C GLY A 551 -17.41 12.84 10.93
N LEU A 552 -17.39 12.04 12.00
CA LEU A 552 -18.35 10.95 12.20
C LEU A 552 -19.77 11.46 12.48
N THR A 553 -19.92 12.62 13.11
CA THR A 553 -21.23 13.28 13.30
C THR A 553 -21.80 13.73 11.96
N LEU A 554 -21.00 14.39 11.12
CA LEU A 554 -21.40 14.80 9.77
C LEU A 554 -21.78 13.60 8.91
N LEU A 555 -21.03 12.49 9.00
CA LEU A 555 -21.36 11.24 8.34
C LEU A 555 -22.68 10.66 8.83
N SER A 556 -22.89 10.63 10.16
CA SER A 556 -24.10 10.11 10.79
C SER A 556 -25.35 10.91 10.41
N CYS A 557 -25.23 12.18 10.00
CA CYS A 557 -26.34 12.95 9.44
C CYS A 557 -26.97 12.32 8.19
N GLY A 558 -26.27 11.43 7.48
CA GLY A 558 -26.86 10.59 6.43
C GLY A 558 -28.01 9.71 6.94
N LEU A 559 -28.08 9.45 8.25
CA LEU A 559 -29.16 8.71 8.89
C LEU A 559 -30.44 9.54 9.11
N LEU A 560 -30.46 10.85 8.85
CA LEU A 560 -31.65 11.71 8.96
C LEU A 560 -32.71 11.46 7.88
N ASP A 561 -32.41 10.59 6.93
CA ASP A 561 -33.35 10.11 5.91
C ASP A 561 -34.50 9.28 6.51
N ALA A 562 -35.68 9.33 5.86
CA ALA A 562 -36.89 8.62 6.29
C ALA A 562 -36.71 7.09 6.29
N ARG A 563 -35.83 6.56 5.43
CA ARG A 563 -35.48 5.13 5.35
C ARG A 563 -34.76 4.60 6.60
N SER A 564 -34.18 5.49 7.41
CA SER A 564 -33.46 5.10 8.62
C SER A 564 -34.42 4.83 9.80
N PRO A 565 -34.04 3.94 10.72
CA PRO A 565 -34.86 3.65 11.89
C PRO A 565 -35.05 4.93 12.74
N ARG A 566 -36.24 5.07 13.35
CA ARG A 566 -36.62 6.27 14.13
C ARG A 566 -35.64 6.55 15.27
N TRP A 567 -35.17 5.51 15.96
CA TRP A 567 -34.22 5.65 17.06
C TRP A 567 -32.93 6.36 16.64
N ALA A 568 -32.39 6.06 15.44
CA ALA A 568 -31.13 6.64 14.98
C ALA A 568 -31.28 8.14 14.71
N ARG A 569 -32.43 8.54 14.15
CA ARG A 569 -32.74 9.96 13.92
C ARG A 569 -32.87 10.73 15.22
N THR A 570 -33.63 10.19 16.17
CA THR A 570 -33.80 10.83 17.49
C THR A 570 -32.48 10.91 18.23
N ALA A 571 -31.71 9.82 18.27
CA ALA A 571 -30.40 9.77 18.93
C ALA A 571 -29.45 10.83 18.36
N LEU A 572 -29.35 10.96 17.03
CA LEU A 572 -28.51 11.99 16.42
C LEU A 572 -28.96 13.41 16.77
N LEU A 573 -30.26 13.71 16.71
CA LEU A 573 -30.77 15.05 17.03
C LEU A 573 -30.52 15.44 18.49
N VAL A 574 -30.64 14.48 19.41
CA VAL A 574 -30.34 14.67 20.84
C VAL A 574 -28.83 14.79 21.09
N LEU A 575 -28.01 14.12 20.28
CA LEU A 575 -26.56 14.12 20.40
C LEU A 575 -25.89 15.41 19.90
N LEU A 576 -26.49 16.10 18.92
CA LEU A 576 -25.91 17.31 18.32
C LEU A 576 -25.51 18.39 19.34
N PRO A 577 -26.36 18.75 20.34
CA PRO A 577 -25.95 19.70 21.37
C PRO A 577 -24.76 19.23 22.22
N ALA A 578 -24.72 17.94 22.57
CA ALA A 578 -23.59 17.37 23.31
C ALA A 578 -22.30 17.41 22.48
N VAL A 579 -22.36 17.13 21.18
CA VAL A 579 -21.21 17.24 20.27
C VAL A 579 -20.75 18.68 20.11
N ALA A 580 -21.65 19.66 20.12
CA ALA A 580 -21.25 21.06 20.10
C ALA A 580 -20.52 21.47 21.38
N VAL A 581 -21.03 21.09 22.55
CA VAL A 581 -20.33 21.30 23.84
C VAL A 581 -18.97 20.59 23.82
N TYR A 582 -18.91 19.36 23.31
CA TYR A 582 -17.67 18.61 23.15
C TYR A 582 -16.65 19.33 22.24
N ALA A 583 -17.09 19.85 21.10
CA ALA A 583 -16.24 20.60 20.17
C ALA A 583 -15.67 21.86 20.83
N VAL A 584 -16.47 22.58 21.62
CA VAL A 584 -16.00 23.74 22.40
C VAL A 584 -15.04 23.32 23.51
N ALA A 585 -15.35 22.26 24.27
CA ALA A 585 -14.49 21.71 25.32
C ALA A 585 -13.13 21.25 24.80
N SER A 586 -13.05 20.85 23.52
CA SER A 586 -11.79 20.50 22.87
C SER A 586 -10.94 21.69 22.44
N ARG A 587 -11.49 22.91 22.46
CA ARG A 587 -10.87 24.14 21.93
C ARG A 587 -10.45 24.05 20.45
N SER A 588 -10.94 23.07 19.69
CA SER A 588 -10.60 22.88 18.28
C SER A 588 -11.46 23.78 17.37
N ALA A 589 -10.91 24.91 16.94
CA ALA A 589 -11.58 25.84 16.01
C ALA A 589 -12.05 25.16 14.72
N SER A 590 -11.27 24.22 14.19
CA SER A 590 -11.64 23.46 12.99
C SER A 590 -12.82 22.52 13.21
N ALA A 591 -12.97 21.96 14.42
CA ALA A 591 -14.11 21.10 14.77
C ALA A 591 -15.39 21.91 14.97
N MET A 592 -15.30 23.06 15.64
CA MET A 592 -16.45 23.97 15.81
C MET A 592 -16.94 24.51 14.46
N GLY A 593 -16.02 25.04 13.64
CA GLY A 593 -16.36 25.62 12.34
C GLY A 593 -16.97 24.59 11.39
N SER A 594 -16.44 23.35 11.35
CA SER A 594 -16.96 22.30 10.48
C SER A 594 -18.30 21.74 10.92
N LEU A 595 -18.57 21.66 12.22
CA LEU A 595 -19.88 21.25 12.74
C LEU A 595 -20.96 22.25 12.29
N LEU A 596 -20.68 23.54 12.41
CA LEU A 596 -21.60 24.60 11.99
C LEU A 596 -21.77 24.64 10.48
N LEU A 597 -20.68 24.69 9.73
CA LEU A 597 -20.72 24.76 8.26
C LEU A 597 -21.34 23.49 7.66
N GLY A 598 -20.91 22.32 8.11
CA GLY A 598 -21.45 21.03 7.64
C GLY A 598 -22.92 20.86 8.01
N GLY A 599 -23.32 21.23 9.23
CA GLY A 599 -24.71 21.25 9.65
C GLY A 599 -25.58 22.18 8.80
N ALA A 600 -25.08 23.39 8.49
CA ALA A 600 -25.75 24.36 7.63
C ALA A 600 -25.91 23.85 6.19
N VAL A 601 -24.87 23.24 5.60
CA VAL A 601 -24.94 22.66 4.25
C VAL A 601 -25.97 21.52 4.22
N ILE A 602 -25.98 20.63 5.21
CA ILE A 602 -26.96 19.53 5.27
C ILE A 602 -28.38 20.08 5.43
N ALA A 603 -28.58 21.10 6.28
CA ALA A 603 -29.88 21.73 6.43
C ALA A 603 -30.36 22.40 5.14
N LEU A 604 -29.48 23.12 4.43
CA LEU A 604 -29.76 23.76 3.16
C LEU A 604 -30.15 22.73 2.08
N VAL A 605 -29.37 21.67 1.91
CA VAL A 605 -29.65 20.64 0.91
C VAL A 605 -30.95 19.89 1.22
N ARG A 606 -31.23 19.63 2.50
CA ARG A 606 -32.53 19.06 2.89
C ARG A 606 -33.70 20.00 2.62
N ALA A 607 -33.52 21.31 2.81
CA ALA A 607 -34.52 22.31 2.48
C ALA A 607 -34.81 22.33 0.98
N MET A 608 -33.76 22.33 0.15
CA MET A 608 -33.87 22.33 -1.32
C MET A 608 -34.51 21.05 -1.88
N THR A 609 -34.38 19.92 -1.17
CA THR A 609 -34.95 18.62 -1.58
C THR A 609 -36.34 18.36 -0.99
N GLY A 610 -36.95 19.33 -0.30
CA GLY A 610 -38.31 19.21 0.25
C GLY A 610 -38.41 18.33 1.50
N HIS A 611 -37.28 17.96 2.12
CA HIS A 611 -37.28 17.18 3.36
C HIS A 611 -37.60 18.06 4.58
N LYS A 612 -38.19 17.47 5.62
CA LYS A 612 -38.46 18.18 6.88
C LYS A 612 -37.14 18.61 7.55
N ILE A 613 -36.93 19.93 7.67
CA ILE A 613 -35.72 20.53 8.27
C ILE A 613 -35.92 21.06 9.69
N LYS A 614 -37.17 21.29 10.14
CA LYS A 614 -37.48 21.98 11.41
C LYS A 614 -36.75 21.37 12.61
N ALA A 615 -36.75 20.04 12.73
CA ALA A 615 -36.09 19.33 13.83
C ALA A 615 -34.55 19.47 13.80
N LEU A 616 -33.94 19.46 12.62
CA LEU A 616 -32.50 19.66 12.46
C LEU A 616 -32.11 21.10 12.79
N LEU A 617 -32.86 22.09 12.30
CA LEU A 617 -32.62 23.50 12.62
C LEU A 617 -32.77 23.78 14.11
N ALA A 618 -33.81 23.23 14.75
CA ALA A 618 -33.99 23.33 16.19
C ALA A 618 -32.79 22.71 16.95
N ALA A 619 -32.37 21.50 16.57
CA ALA A 619 -31.20 20.86 17.18
C ALA A 619 -29.91 21.69 16.98
N MET A 620 -29.71 22.29 15.80
CA MET A 620 -28.56 23.16 15.53
C MET A 620 -28.60 24.46 16.36
N ILE A 621 -29.76 25.09 16.51
CA ILE A 621 -29.92 26.28 17.36
C ILE A 621 -29.61 25.94 18.81
N VAL A 622 -30.13 24.83 19.32
CA VAL A 622 -29.83 24.35 20.68
C VAL A 622 -28.34 24.04 20.82
N ALA A 623 -27.73 23.42 19.81
CA ALA A 623 -26.30 23.12 19.80
C ALA A 623 -25.43 24.39 19.83
N ILE A 624 -25.78 25.42 19.06
CA ILE A 624 -25.12 26.73 19.07
C ILE A 624 -25.28 27.40 20.44
N ALA A 625 -26.50 27.42 20.98
CA ALA A 625 -26.77 28.03 22.27
C ALA A 625 -26.00 27.34 23.40
N MET A 626 -26.05 26.00 23.49
CA MET A 626 -25.32 25.24 24.49
C MET A 626 -23.80 25.36 24.34
N GLY A 627 -23.28 25.29 23.11
CA GLY A 627 -21.86 25.51 22.84
C GLY A 627 -21.40 26.91 23.23
N GLY A 628 -22.19 27.94 22.92
CA GLY A 628 -21.91 29.34 23.29
C GLY A 628 -21.94 29.58 24.80
N ILE A 629 -22.94 29.03 25.51
CA ILE A 629 -23.01 29.07 26.97
C ILE A 629 -21.78 28.39 27.57
N TYR A 630 -21.42 27.20 27.09
CA TYR A 630 -20.24 26.48 27.58
C TYR A 630 -18.94 27.24 27.29
N ALA A 631 -18.80 27.83 26.10
CA ALA A 631 -17.66 28.66 25.75
C ALA A 631 -17.50 29.83 26.73
N ASN A 632 -18.59 30.52 27.04
CA ASN A 632 -18.61 31.64 27.97
C ASN A 632 -18.20 31.21 29.39
N LEU A 633 -18.79 30.12 29.91
CA LEU A 633 -18.43 29.55 31.21
C LEU A 633 -16.95 29.15 31.26
N SER A 634 -16.46 28.50 30.20
CA SER A 634 -15.06 28.08 30.10
C SER A 634 -14.08 29.25 30.01
N TRP A 635 -14.49 30.39 29.45
CA TRP A 635 -13.66 31.58 29.36
C TRP A 635 -13.50 32.25 30.73
N HIS A 636 -14.58 32.33 31.50
CA HIS A 636 -14.59 32.94 32.83
C HIS A 636 -13.86 32.10 33.90
N ASP A 637 -14.00 30.78 33.89
CA ASP A 637 -13.32 29.93 34.89
C ASP A 637 -11.80 29.85 34.67
N LEU A 638 -11.35 29.88 33.41
CA LEU A 638 -9.91 29.95 33.07
C LEU A 638 -9.31 31.28 33.51
N SER A 639 -9.96 32.41 33.23
CA SER A 639 -9.46 33.71 33.68
C SER A 639 -9.46 33.83 35.21
N ALA A 640 -10.45 33.25 35.90
CA ALA A 640 -10.49 33.25 37.36
C ALA A 640 -9.37 32.39 37.99
N LYS A 641 -9.10 31.18 37.45
CA LYS A 641 -8.04 30.29 37.95
C LYS A 641 -6.64 30.82 37.63
N PHE A 642 -6.44 31.50 36.51
CA PHE A 642 -5.18 32.16 36.18
C PHE A 642 -4.91 33.39 37.06
N VAL A 643 -5.93 34.19 37.38
CA VAL A 643 -5.77 35.40 38.22
C VAL A 643 -5.51 35.06 39.70
N MET A 644 -6.04 33.96 40.24
CA MET A 644 -5.81 33.58 41.64
C MET A 644 -4.41 33.01 41.92
N GLN A 645 -3.70 32.51 40.92
CA GLN A 645 -2.42 31.82 41.13
C GLN A 645 -1.20 32.73 40.96
N ASP A 646 -1.30 33.81 40.17
CA ASP A 646 -0.30 34.89 40.16
C ASP A 646 -0.32 35.73 41.46
N ALA A 647 -1.44 35.72 42.20
CA ALA A 647 -1.56 36.42 43.48
C ALA A 647 -1.03 35.62 44.69
N SER A 648 -0.72 34.33 44.53
CA SER A 648 -0.26 33.44 45.62
C SER A 648 1.15 32.88 45.36
N GLY A 649 2.10 33.76 45.09
CA GLY A 649 3.52 33.47 45.22
C GLY A 649 3.89 33.23 46.69
N GLY A 650 3.79 31.99 47.16
CA GLY A 650 4.13 31.62 48.54
C GLY A 650 4.40 30.12 48.70
N SER A 651 5.69 29.76 48.66
CA SER A 651 6.37 28.56 49.17
C SER A 651 5.53 27.45 49.84
N GLY A 652 5.61 26.22 49.32
CA GLY A 652 5.26 25.00 50.06
C GLY A 652 5.00 23.82 49.14
N GLY A 653 5.90 22.83 49.16
CA GLY A 653 5.96 21.75 48.16
C GLY A 653 5.04 20.54 48.39
N SER A 654 5.12 19.66 47.38
CA SER A 654 4.73 18.23 47.35
C SER A 654 3.29 17.89 46.94
N GLY A 655 3.12 17.62 45.63
CA GLY A 655 1.95 16.95 45.07
C GLY A 655 1.64 17.42 43.65
N ASN A 656 2.37 16.88 42.65
CA ASN A 656 2.34 17.25 41.24
C ASN A 656 0.95 17.21 40.58
N ALA A 657 0.17 18.27 40.73
CA ALA A 657 -0.74 18.77 39.71
C ALA A 657 -0.11 20.06 39.19
N GLY A 658 0.84 19.91 38.26
CA GLY A 658 1.57 21.04 37.68
C GLY A 658 0.59 22.07 37.10
N THR A 659 0.80 23.31 37.49
CA THR A 659 0.13 24.49 36.96
C THR A 659 0.33 24.55 35.44
N LEU A 660 -0.76 24.50 34.69
CA LEU A 660 -0.71 24.69 33.24
C LEU A 660 -0.48 26.17 32.95
N THR A 661 0.74 26.55 32.55
CA THR A 661 0.98 27.93 32.10
C THR A 661 0.29 28.17 30.76
N GLN A 662 0.05 29.43 30.38
CA GLN A 662 -0.47 29.76 29.04
C GLN A 662 0.44 29.20 27.93
N ALA A 663 1.76 29.20 28.15
CA ALA A 663 2.73 28.58 27.25
C ALA A 663 2.57 27.05 27.16
N ASP A 664 2.19 26.38 28.26
CA ASP A 664 1.86 24.96 28.25
C ASP A 664 0.55 24.69 27.52
N ILE A 665 -0.47 25.57 27.65
CA ILE A 665 -1.72 25.48 26.87
C ILE A 665 -1.42 25.67 25.38
N ASP A 666 -0.60 26.64 25.02
CA ASP A 666 -0.23 26.90 23.63
C ASP A 666 0.58 25.73 23.04
N ARG A 667 1.49 25.13 23.83
CA ARG A 667 2.19 23.87 23.47
C ARG A 667 1.22 22.68 23.37
N MET A 668 0.28 22.53 24.32
CA MET A 668 -0.76 21.48 24.33
C MET A 668 -1.66 21.53 23.11
N MET A 669 -1.94 22.74 22.64
CA MET A 669 -2.79 22.99 21.48
C MET A 669 -2.07 22.74 20.15
N GLY A 670 -0.73 22.64 20.16
CA GLY A 670 0.11 22.50 18.97
C GLY A 670 -0.13 23.58 17.91
N ALA A 671 -0.77 24.68 18.30
CA ALA A 671 -1.17 25.77 17.44
C ALA A 671 -0.04 26.80 17.47
N PRO A 672 0.51 27.19 16.30
CA PRO A 672 1.37 28.36 16.23
C PRO A 672 0.63 29.56 16.82
N ALA A 673 1.36 30.50 17.43
CA ALA A 673 0.81 31.63 18.18
C ALA A 673 -0.02 32.61 17.32
N GLY A 674 -0.24 32.31 16.04
CA GLY A 674 -1.20 32.97 15.16
C GLY A 674 -1.21 32.39 13.75
N VAL A 675 -2.07 32.94 12.89
CA VAL A 675 -2.08 32.65 11.44
C VAL A 675 -0.75 33.02 10.78
N THR A 676 -0.07 34.05 11.30
CA THR A 676 1.23 34.53 10.83
C THR A 676 2.33 33.48 10.95
N ASP A 677 2.41 32.77 12.07
CA ASP A 677 3.43 31.74 12.28
C ASP A 677 3.17 30.52 11.39
N ARG A 678 1.90 30.17 11.13
CA ARG A 678 1.56 29.14 10.13
C ARG A 678 2.04 29.52 8.74
N LEU A 679 1.82 30.78 8.32
CA LEU A 679 2.29 31.26 7.02
C LEU A 679 3.82 31.23 6.92
N ARG A 680 4.54 31.53 8.02
CA ARG A 680 6.00 31.37 8.07
C ARG A 680 6.44 29.93 7.89
N HIS A 681 5.81 28.97 8.58
CA HIS A 681 6.10 27.56 8.38
C HIS A 681 5.78 27.13 6.93
N TRP A 682 4.66 27.55 6.37
CA TRP A 682 4.31 27.21 4.99
C TRP A 682 5.32 27.76 3.99
N ALA A 683 5.80 28.99 4.20
CA ALA A 683 6.83 29.59 3.37
C ALA A 683 8.13 28.77 3.41
N TYR A 684 8.59 28.35 4.59
CA TYR A 684 9.77 27.50 4.73
C TYR A 684 9.63 26.17 3.98
N TYR A 685 8.51 25.46 4.15
CA TYR A 685 8.29 24.19 3.44
C TYR A 685 8.17 24.41 1.92
N ALA A 686 7.49 25.47 1.48
CA ALA A 686 7.36 25.81 0.07
C ALA A 686 8.72 26.13 -0.57
N GLU A 687 9.56 26.93 0.11
CA GLU A 687 10.91 27.26 -0.33
C GLU A 687 11.77 26.00 -0.50
N GLY A 688 11.73 25.10 0.48
CA GLY A 688 12.44 23.82 0.40
C GLY A 688 11.97 22.92 -0.76
N ILE A 689 10.68 22.91 -1.06
CA ILE A 689 10.12 22.19 -2.21
C ILE A 689 10.61 22.80 -3.53
N THR A 690 10.68 24.13 -3.62
CA THR A 690 11.09 24.85 -4.84
C THR A 690 12.60 25.05 -4.98
N SER A 691 13.40 24.65 -3.99
CA SER A 691 14.86 24.84 -3.96
C SER A 691 15.58 24.21 -5.15
N SER A 692 15.09 23.08 -5.68
CA SER A 692 15.62 22.43 -6.87
C SER A 692 14.59 21.50 -7.53
N THR A 693 14.78 21.19 -8.81
CA THR A 693 13.95 20.20 -9.51
C THR A 693 14.03 18.81 -8.86
N ARG A 694 15.20 18.45 -8.29
CA ARG A 694 15.36 17.19 -7.54
C ARG A 694 14.52 17.19 -6.27
N ALA A 695 14.55 18.28 -5.50
CA ALA A 695 13.74 18.43 -4.29
C ALA A 695 12.24 18.43 -4.59
N PHE A 696 11.81 19.11 -5.66
CA PHE A 696 10.42 19.08 -6.10
C PHE A 696 9.96 17.66 -6.48
N LEU A 697 10.75 16.92 -7.26
CA LEU A 697 10.34 15.61 -7.78
C LEU A 697 10.45 14.49 -6.72
N PHE A 698 11.53 14.47 -5.94
CA PHE A 698 11.87 13.36 -5.03
C PHE A 698 11.83 13.73 -3.54
N GLY A 699 11.61 15.00 -3.21
CA GLY A 699 11.63 15.50 -1.84
C GLY A 699 13.03 15.92 -1.38
N HIS A 700 13.07 16.57 -0.23
CA HIS A 700 14.27 17.09 0.39
C HIS A 700 15.10 15.97 1.06
N ALA A 701 16.43 16.16 1.07
CA ALA A 701 17.40 15.20 1.61
C ALA A 701 17.23 14.97 3.10
N SER A 702 17.34 16.05 3.86
CA SER A 702 17.13 16.07 5.29
C SER A 702 15.67 16.38 5.64
N PRO A 703 15.11 15.74 6.67
CA PRO A 703 13.88 16.22 7.28
C PRO A 703 14.12 17.61 7.92
N PRO A 704 13.08 18.44 8.06
CA PRO A 704 13.22 19.76 8.65
C PRO A 704 13.57 19.66 10.13
N ASN A 705 14.37 20.61 10.64
CA ASN A 705 14.68 20.69 12.07
C ASN A 705 13.38 20.89 12.85
N ARG A 706 12.99 19.90 13.67
CA ARG A 706 11.70 19.90 14.38
C ARG A 706 11.69 20.83 15.59
N ASP A 707 12.85 21.27 16.05
CA ASP A 707 12.95 22.26 17.14
C ASP A 707 12.57 23.66 16.64
N GLU A 708 12.90 23.98 15.39
CA GLU A 708 12.58 25.26 14.74
C GLU A 708 11.26 25.22 13.98
N HIS A 709 10.99 24.10 13.29
CA HIS A 709 9.82 23.90 12.45
C HIS A 709 9.12 22.58 12.80
N PRO A 710 8.39 22.54 13.94
CA PRO A 710 7.83 21.30 14.49
C PRO A 710 6.86 20.61 13.52
N SER A 711 6.10 21.38 12.75
CA SER A 711 5.18 20.86 11.76
C SER A 711 4.89 21.88 10.66
N ALA A 712 4.60 21.40 9.45
CA ALA A 712 4.02 22.23 8.41
C ALA A 712 2.58 22.66 8.73
N HIS A 713 1.92 21.99 9.69
CA HIS A 713 0.48 22.12 9.95
C HIS A 713 -0.38 21.92 8.69
N ASN A 714 0.17 21.26 7.68
CA ASN A 714 -0.45 20.98 6.40
C ASN A 714 0.14 19.65 5.89
N TYR A 715 -0.71 18.63 5.82
CA TYR A 715 -0.30 17.29 5.43
C TYR A 715 0.32 17.24 4.03
N TRP A 716 -0.23 18.01 3.09
CA TRP A 716 0.17 17.99 1.69
C TRP A 716 1.52 18.67 1.48
N LEU A 717 1.77 19.78 2.19
CA LEU A 717 3.09 20.42 2.20
C LEU A 717 4.15 19.54 2.87
N ASP A 718 3.84 18.92 4.03
CA ASP A 718 4.77 17.99 4.69
C ASP A 718 5.07 16.77 3.80
N ALA A 719 4.06 16.22 3.11
CA ALA A 719 4.27 15.09 2.18
C ALA A 719 5.15 15.49 0.98
N LEU A 720 4.86 16.64 0.38
CA LEU A 720 5.57 17.13 -0.80
C LEU A 720 7.02 17.48 -0.48
N TYR A 721 7.28 18.10 0.68
CA TYR A 721 8.63 18.40 1.15
C TYR A 721 9.44 17.12 1.37
N ASN A 722 8.89 16.11 2.06
CA ASN A 722 9.67 14.94 2.44
C ASN A 722 9.86 13.92 1.30
N PHE A 723 8.85 13.74 0.43
CA PHE A 723 8.84 12.67 -0.57
C PHE A 723 8.70 13.15 -2.02
N GLY A 724 8.45 14.44 -2.25
CA GLY A 724 8.36 15.01 -3.58
C GLY A 724 7.03 14.76 -4.29
N PHE A 725 6.85 15.42 -5.43
CA PHE A 725 5.63 15.41 -6.21
C PHE A 725 5.31 14.01 -6.75
N LEU A 726 6.34 13.24 -7.12
CA LEU A 726 6.16 11.90 -7.70
C LEU A 726 5.48 10.94 -6.71
N ALA A 727 5.75 11.10 -5.41
CA ALA A 727 5.14 10.31 -4.35
C ALA A 727 3.66 10.66 -4.11
N VAL A 728 3.33 11.95 -4.19
CA VAL A 728 1.98 12.46 -3.90
C VAL A 728 1.07 12.43 -5.13
N ALA A 729 1.64 12.41 -6.35
CA ALA A 729 0.90 12.48 -7.61
C ALA A 729 -0.26 11.45 -7.74
N PRO A 730 -0.10 10.15 -7.39
CA PRO A 730 -1.22 9.21 -7.51
C PRO A 730 -2.41 9.56 -6.60
N LEU A 731 -2.15 10.15 -5.43
CA LEU A 731 -3.21 10.65 -4.53
C LEU A 731 -3.89 11.89 -5.11
N LEU A 732 -3.14 12.82 -5.72
CA LEU A 732 -3.71 14.00 -6.37
C LEU A 732 -4.59 13.62 -7.57
N VAL A 733 -4.17 12.62 -8.35
CA VAL A 733 -4.97 12.08 -9.45
C VAL A 733 -6.28 11.48 -8.92
N LEU A 734 -6.22 10.71 -7.83
CA LEU A 734 -7.43 10.17 -7.19
C LEU A 734 -8.33 11.28 -6.63
N LEU A 735 -7.74 12.33 -6.04
CA LEU A 735 -8.47 13.48 -5.53
C LEU A 735 -9.22 14.21 -6.65
N TYR A 736 -8.51 14.51 -7.74
CA TYR A 736 -9.09 15.09 -8.95
C TYR A 736 -10.24 14.24 -9.48
N TRP A 737 -10.03 12.92 -9.60
CA TRP A 737 -11.07 12.00 -10.03
C TRP A 737 -12.30 12.03 -9.11
N THR A 738 -12.08 12.05 -7.79
CA THR A 738 -13.15 12.09 -6.78
C THR A 738 -13.99 13.36 -6.92
N VAL A 739 -13.33 14.52 -7.02
CA VAL A 739 -14.00 15.82 -7.22
C VAL A 739 -14.76 15.84 -8.54
N HIS A 740 -14.13 15.36 -9.62
CA HIS A 740 -14.78 15.29 -10.93
C HIS A 740 -15.99 14.36 -10.93
N ALA A 741 -15.91 13.20 -10.26
CA ALA A 741 -17.03 12.28 -10.11
C ALA A 741 -18.20 12.89 -9.33
N LEU A 742 -17.91 13.58 -8.21
CA LEU A 742 -18.90 14.35 -7.45
C LEU A 742 -19.57 15.42 -8.31
N TRP A 743 -18.79 16.18 -9.07
CA TRP A 743 -19.30 17.24 -9.95
C TRP A 743 -20.21 16.70 -11.05
N ARG A 744 -19.80 15.60 -11.69
CA ARG A 744 -20.57 14.92 -12.73
C ARG A 744 -21.88 14.37 -12.19
N GLN A 745 -21.88 13.87 -10.96
CA GLN A 745 -23.06 13.31 -10.27
C GLN A 745 -23.74 14.30 -9.31
N ARG A 746 -23.46 15.61 -9.41
CA ARG A 746 -23.88 16.61 -8.41
C ARG A 746 -25.37 16.57 -8.07
N ARG A 747 -26.24 16.29 -9.03
CA ARG A 747 -27.69 16.17 -8.79
C ARG A 747 -28.01 14.99 -7.87
N THR A 748 -27.40 13.83 -8.12
CA THR A 748 -27.53 12.63 -7.29
C THR A 748 -26.91 12.82 -5.92
N VAL A 749 -25.75 13.48 -5.86
CA VAL A 749 -25.07 13.80 -4.59
C VAL A 749 -25.96 14.69 -3.72
N LEU A 750 -26.57 15.72 -4.29
CA LEU A 750 -27.46 16.63 -3.57
C LEU A 750 -28.79 15.97 -3.20
N SER A 751 -29.27 14.97 -3.95
CA SER A 751 -30.53 14.29 -3.65
C SER A 751 -30.40 13.13 -2.66
N ASP A 752 -29.21 12.53 -2.51
CA ASP A 752 -28.94 11.44 -1.57
C ASP A 752 -28.28 11.97 -0.28
N PRO A 753 -29.01 11.99 0.87
CA PRO A 753 -28.49 12.46 2.15
C PRO A 753 -27.25 11.70 2.62
N LEU A 754 -27.13 10.41 2.28
CA LEU A 754 -26.00 9.59 2.68
C LEU A 754 -24.74 9.98 1.90
N LEU A 755 -24.88 10.17 0.59
CA LEU A 755 -23.76 10.50 -0.29
C LEU A 755 -23.20 11.89 0.03
N ILE A 756 -24.06 12.89 0.26
CA ILE A 756 -23.59 14.22 0.68
C ILE A 756 -22.96 14.22 2.07
N ALA A 757 -23.53 13.49 3.03
CA ALA A 757 -22.96 13.37 4.37
C ALA A 757 -21.56 12.76 4.34
N THR A 758 -21.37 11.74 3.48
CA THR A 758 -20.07 11.10 3.27
C THR A 758 -19.09 12.05 2.60
N ALA A 759 -19.53 12.75 1.54
CA ALA A 759 -18.70 13.74 0.86
C ALA A 759 -18.25 14.85 1.83
N LEU A 760 -19.16 15.40 2.63
CA LEU A 760 -18.84 16.43 3.62
C LEU A 760 -17.85 15.93 4.68
N ALA A 761 -18.09 14.75 5.25
CA ALA A 761 -17.20 14.16 6.24
C ALA A 761 -15.79 13.90 5.66
N THR A 762 -15.71 13.31 4.47
CA THR A 762 -14.45 13.03 3.78
C THR A 762 -13.68 14.30 3.44
N PHE A 763 -14.31 15.30 2.80
CA PHE A 763 -13.63 16.55 2.43
C PHE A 763 -13.26 17.41 3.64
N TYR A 764 -14.07 17.39 4.69
CA TYR A 764 -13.72 18.03 5.95
C TYR A 764 -12.43 17.44 6.53
N LEU A 765 -12.36 16.11 6.69
CA LEU A 765 -11.18 15.48 7.26
C LEU A 765 -9.97 15.60 6.32
N MET A 766 -10.14 15.31 5.03
CA MET A 766 -9.04 15.26 4.05
C MET A 766 -8.48 16.63 3.66
N LEU A 767 -9.32 17.68 3.58
CA LEU A 767 -8.88 19.03 3.21
C LEU A 767 -9.01 20.01 4.37
N GLY A 768 -10.18 20.12 4.99
CA GLY A 768 -10.39 21.11 6.05
C GLY A 768 -9.45 20.93 7.24
N GLU A 769 -9.40 19.73 7.81
CA GLU A 769 -8.54 19.40 8.94
C GLU A 769 -7.07 19.33 8.53
N ASN A 770 -6.77 18.68 7.39
CA ASN A 770 -5.39 18.43 6.94
C ASN A 770 -4.70 19.63 6.24
N MET A 771 -5.42 20.74 6.03
CA MET A 771 -4.83 22.05 5.72
C MET A 771 -4.44 22.82 6.98
N LEU A 772 -4.98 22.48 8.15
CA LEU A 772 -4.74 23.20 9.41
C LEU A 772 -3.91 22.37 10.41
N LYS A 773 -3.84 21.06 10.18
CA LYS A 773 -3.17 20.05 10.99
C LYS A 773 -2.60 18.97 10.06
N VAL A 774 -1.89 18.01 10.63
CA VAL A 774 -1.32 16.86 9.91
C VAL A 774 -2.02 15.57 10.36
N GLY A 775 -3.36 15.57 10.38
CA GLY A 775 -4.16 14.47 10.91
C GLY A 775 -4.00 13.17 10.13
N MET A 776 -3.81 13.22 8.81
CA MET A 776 -3.64 12.04 7.97
C MET A 776 -2.32 11.28 8.22
N ARG A 777 -1.35 11.90 8.89
CA ARG A 777 -0.09 11.26 9.33
C ARG A 777 -0.26 10.51 10.66
N GLN A 778 -1.24 10.89 11.47
CA GLN A 778 -1.53 10.21 12.72
C GLN A 778 -2.34 8.94 12.44
N PRO A 779 -1.96 7.77 12.98
CA PRO A 779 -2.57 6.49 12.59
C PRO A 779 -4.11 6.47 12.70
N TYR A 780 -4.66 6.92 13.83
CA TYR A 780 -6.12 6.85 14.05
C TYR A 780 -6.94 7.77 13.12
N PRO A 781 -6.77 9.11 13.17
CA PRO A 781 -7.50 10.02 12.28
C PRO A 781 -7.17 9.79 10.80
N GLY A 782 -5.94 9.39 10.46
CA GLY A 782 -5.56 9.06 9.09
C GLY A 782 -6.30 7.83 8.57
N ILE A 783 -6.36 6.74 9.35
CA ILE A 783 -7.10 5.52 8.97
C ILE A 783 -8.56 5.86 8.70
N LEU A 784 -9.20 6.64 9.58
CA LEU A 784 -10.59 7.05 9.36
C LEU A 784 -10.77 7.96 8.14
N THR A 785 -9.86 8.90 7.91
CA THR A 785 -9.91 9.81 6.76
C THR A 785 -9.82 9.04 5.44
N PHE A 786 -8.81 8.17 5.30
CA PHE A 786 -8.64 7.35 4.10
C PHE A 786 -9.78 6.33 3.95
N PHE A 787 -10.26 5.74 5.05
CA PHE A 787 -11.42 4.84 5.02
C PHE A 787 -12.67 5.55 4.49
N LEU A 788 -12.99 6.75 4.97
CA LEU A 788 -14.13 7.52 4.50
C LEU A 788 -13.98 7.97 3.05
N TRP A 789 -12.75 8.24 2.61
CA TRP A 789 -12.47 8.47 1.20
C TRP A 789 -12.77 7.23 0.35
N GLY A 790 -12.29 6.05 0.77
CA GLY A 790 -12.60 4.79 0.10
C GLY A 790 -14.11 4.50 0.05
N LEU A 791 -14.81 4.74 1.16
CA LEU A 791 -16.25 4.59 1.28
C LEU A 791 -16.99 5.52 0.30
N LEU A 792 -16.52 6.76 0.14
CA LEU A 792 -17.06 7.71 -0.84
C LEU A 792 -16.86 7.20 -2.28
N LEU A 793 -15.67 6.69 -2.62
CA LEU A 793 -15.36 6.15 -3.94
C LEU A 793 -16.30 4.97 -4.29
N ALA A 794 -16.55 4.09 -3.32
CA ALA A 794 -17.48 2.98 -3.51
C ALA A 794 -18.89 3.48 -3.85
N ARG A 795 -19.40 4.45 -3.08
CA ARG A 795 -20.76 5.00 -3.28
C ARG A 795 -20.91 5.75 -4.60
N LEU A 796 -19.89 6.48 -5.05
CA LEU A 796 -19.88 7.14 -6.35
C LEU A 796 -19.86 6.15 -7.53
N SER A 797 -19.31 4.96 -7.31
CA SER A 797 -19.25 3.92 -8.33
C SER A 797 -20.58 3.17 -8.51
N THR A 798 -21.33 2.96 -7.43
CA THR A 798 -22.63 2.27 -7.46
C THR A 798 -23.75 3.11 -8.08
N THR A 799 -23.64 4.44 -8.03
CA THR A 799 -24.62 5.38 -8.59
C THR A 799 -24.46 5.64 -10.07
N THR A 800 -23.36 5.17 -10.68
CA THR A 800 -23.17 5.29 -12.13
C THR A 800 -24.03 4.20 -12.80
N PRO A 801 -25.08 4.53 -13.58
CA PRO A 801 -25.78 3.52 -14.35
C PRO A 801 -24.75 2.91 -15.30
N THR A 802 -24.40 1.65 -15.07
CA THR A 802 -23.68 0.84 -16.04
C THR A 802 -24.48 0.93 -17.33
N ARG A 803 -23.92 1.61 -18.35
CA ARG A 803 -24.39 1.50 -19.73
C ARG A 803 -24.54 0.00 -19.95
N ALA A 804 -25.79 -0.47 -20.10
CA ALA A 804 -26.07 -1.85 -20.40
C ALA A 804 -25.21 -2.22 -21.60
N THR A 805 -24.18 -3.03 -21.38
CA THR A 805 -23.55 -3.77 -22.45
C THR A 805 -24.66 -4.65 -23.00
N ALA A 806 -25.05 -4.39 -24.25
CA ALA A 806 -25.95 -5.26 -24.98
C ALA A 806 -25.45 -6.71 -24.80
N PRO A 807 -26.34 -7.68 -24.56
CA PRO A 807 -25.91 -9.07 -24.48
C PRO A 807 -25.18 -9.42 -25.77
N ASP A 808 -23.89 -9.75 -25.64
CA ASP A 808 -23.11 -10.35 -26.72
C ASP A 808 -23.85 -11.62 -27.16
N GLN A 809 -24.57 -11.52 -28.27
CA GLN A 809 -25.00 -12.67 -29.03
C GLN A 809 -23.73 -13.27 -29.65
N LEU A 810 -23.23 -14.34 -29.04
CA LEU A 810 -22.25 -15.23 -29.65
C LEU A 810 -22.91 -15.94 -30.84
N PRO A 811 -22.27 -16.03 -32.02
CA PRO A 811 -22.56 -17.09 -32.98
C PRO A 811 -22.08 -18.45 -32.46
#